data_AF-A4CGS1-F1
#
_entry.id   AF-A4CGS1-F1
#
_cell.length_a   1.000
_cell.length_b   1.000
_cell.length_c   1.000
_cell.angle_alpha   90.00
_cell.angle_beta   90.00
_cell.angle_gamma   90.00
#
_symmetry.space_group_name_H-M   'P 1'
#
loop_
_entity.id
_entity.type
_entity.pdbx_description
1 polymer ?
#
loop_
_entity_poly.entity_id
_entity_poly.type
_entity_poly.pdbx_seq_one_letter_code
_entity_poly.pdbx_strand_id
1 'polypeptide(L)'
;MLVDVENPYVGLRPYNDDESLLFFGRKEQTMELLQRLHAHHFVAVVGSSGCGKSSLLRAGLIPSLKAGYLVDDSDQWLISIMKPGQNPMGNLAKSLLSELYQAHDADATNQLVQTIEEEGVDAILSLLEPLFRERKTNFFILVDQFEELFRFATEKGNRKRRDNAIDFVNIILELARQKDLPIYVVLTMRSDFIGDCAEFHGLPEAMNQSLYLVPRLNRQQLKMVIEGPARLFGARVNSALSSKLLNEMGRVQDELPLLQHALMRIWEFETREDANGEMDLEDYKAIGGLENALSNHADEALKTLDKNEFQVAKQMFQALTTVDEHGRKTRRPAHYGELLALTGTSEAVLDKVIRVFIEGRRSFLMIDQMSDKKDNIIDISHESLIRQWKRLDRWVEEEGEMASTYMKLSQDYQLYADKKKDLLKGTELSLARDWYERFQPTEAWAKRYNTLFAACREYLGDSEKAEKRDRKNRRNLKIGIWSLAGVMVLAAVYFFVYPIIRDSLDTMRTYNDLKAQAVASFEQLQDQDPQASDDPEQAGISPQEPYLKLLESIEKQGIFYREDAVRAQIEALGEDPGDITAGAEEAAYRPGKDVAGKLKADMSELWVDILAKLKDLEAELDEENWEIADSEGTVEAYTNYLQAVDKYNFPEVAGHLEAAREKQEELSQDPEWTQAQTTNTANAYLEYLRTHIENTEGSTKEDLSPQSQEALERIRAVSRVGWLFAGRALTDEVDDDSLLGQDRVFDLVFRLGEPNVESSRIPKVEDVLLSKSNRAAYNEFTGNSVKGKKGAFIQNGNLVLVLERKILGDVLFLKVAY
;
A
#
# COMPACT_ATOMS: atom_id res chain seq x y z
N MET A 1 29.08 49.56 2.04
CA MET A 1 28.52 49.20 3.36
C MET A 1 28.83 47.73 3.55
N LEU A 2 29.62 47.36 4.56
CA LEU A 2 29.70 45.95 4.95
C LEU A 2 28.33 45.65 5.57
N VAL A 3 27.57 44.79 4.90
CA VAL A 3 26.29 44.29 5.41
C VAL A 3 26.60 43.64 6.76
N ASP A 4 25.81 43.97 7.79
CA ASP A 4 25.95 43.42 9.15
C ASP A 4 25.46 41.96 9.16
N VAL A 5 26.22 41.12 8.47
CA VAL A 5 25.91 39.71 8.22
C VAL A 5 26.67 38.90 9.26
N GLU A 6 26.03 38.52 10.34
CA GLU A 6 26.67 37.65 11.36
C GLU A 6 27.00 36.23 10.84
N ASN A 7 26.40 35.78 9.73
CA ASN A 7 26.63 34.45 9.16
C ASN A 7 26.83 34.53 7.63
N PRO A 8 27.98 34.12 7.08
CA PRO A 8 28.29 34.20 5.65
C PRO A 8 27.43 33.31 4.74
N TYR A 9 26.68 32.36 5.31
CA TYR A 9 25.83 31.44 4.57
C TYR A 9 24.35 31.78 4.81
N VAL A 10 23.61 31.98 3.72
CA VAL A 10 22.24 32.50 3.75
C VAL A 10 21.17 31.43 3.99
N GLY A 11 21.55 30.16 4.02
CA GLY A 11 20.63 29.04 4.21
C GLY A 11 19.78 28.73 2.97
N LEU A 12 18.47 28.54 3.15
CA LEU A 12 17.56 28.09 2.08
C LEU A 12 17.05 29.21 1.17
N ARG A 13 17.13 30.47 1.62
CA ARG A 13 16.71 31.60 0.78
C ARG A 13 17.75 31.88 -0.32
N PRO A 14 17.34 32.44 -1.46
CA PRO A 14 18.30 32.92 -2.45
C PRO A 14 19.17 34.05 -1.88
N TYR A 15 20.35 34.21 -2.48
CA TYR A 15 21.18 35.39 -2.24
C TYR A 15 20.53 36.63 -2.86
N ASN A 16 20.64 37.76 -2.19
CA ASN A 16 20.20 39.08 -2.66
C ASN A 16 21.35 39.84 -3.35
N ASP A 17 21.03 40.99 -3.94
CA ASP A 17 22.00 41.79 -4.70
C ASP A 17 23.07 42.46 -3.84
N ASP A 18 22.71 42.86 -2.62
CA ASP A 18 23.63 43.36 -1.59
C ASP A 18 24.57 42.28 -1.02
N GLU A 19 24.27 41.01 -1.26
CA GLU A 19 25.05 39.86 -0.80
C GLU A 19 26.00 39.31 -1.88
N SER A 20 26.20 40.05 -2.97
CA SER A 20 27.06 39.65 -4.11
C SER A 20 28.48 39.25 -3.71
N LEU A 21 29.04 39.86 -2.66
CA LEU A 21 30.37 39.52 -2.13
C LEU A 21 30.43 38.13 -1.49
N LEU A 22 29.29 37.59 -1.05
CA LEU A 22 29.17 36.24 -0.46
C LEU A 22 28.87 35.17 -1.52
N PHE A 23 28.66 35.58 -2.77
CA PHE A 23 28.23 34.69 -3.84
C PHE A 23 29.41 34.20 -4.70
N PHE A 24 29.88 32.98 -4.39
CA PHE A 24 31.05 32.37 -5.03
C PHE A 24 30.69 31.28 -6.07
N GLY A 25 31.68 30.89 -6.88
CA GLY A 25 31.57 29.72 -7.78
C GLY A 25 30.83 29.96 -9.10
N ARG A 26 30.21 31.13 -9.30
CA ARG A 26 29.33 31.40 -10.46
C ARG A 26 29.80 32.50 -11.42
N LYS A 27 31.05 32.97 -11.30
CA LYS A 27 31.58 34.10 -12.09
C LYS A 27 31.51 33.88 -13.60
N GLU A 28 31.86 32.69 -14.08
CA GLU A 28 31.81 32.34 -15.51
C GLU A 28 30.38 32.42 -16.05
N GLN A 29 29.42 31.86 -15.30
CA GLN A 29 28.02 31.82 -15.70
C GLN A 29 27.41 33.23 -15.69
N THR A 30 27.78 34.08 -14.73
CA THR A 30 27.38 35.50 -14.72
C THR A 30 27.87 36.23 -15.98
N MET A 31 29.13 36.00 -16.37
CA MET A 31 29.70 36.63 -17.57
C MET A 31 29.03 36.15 -18.86
N GLU A 32 28.74 34.86 -18.97
CA GLU A 32 28.06 34.31 -20.15
C GLU A 32 26.61 34.84 -20.26
N LEU A 33 25.92 35.01 -19.13
CA LEU A 33 24.60 35.64 -19.09
C LEU A 33 24.64 37.10 -19.53
N LEU A 34 25.63 37.88 -19.08
CA LEU A 34 25.81 39.27 -19.52
C LEU A 34 26.01 39.35 -21.04
N GLN A 35 26.86 38.48 -21.60
CA GLN A 35 27.12 38.46 -23.04
C GLN A 35 25.85 38.15 -23.86
N ARG A 36 25.06 37.18 -23.42
CA ARG A 36 23.79 36.83 -24.07
C ARG A 36 22.75 37.94 -23.94
N LEU A 37 22.68 38.56 -22.77
CA LEU A 37 21.74 39.65 -22.52
C LEU A 37 22.08 40.88 -23.38
N HIS A 38 23.36 41.19 -23.54
CA HIS A 38 23.85 42.24 -24.43
C HIS A 38 23.51 41.94 -25.91
N ALA A 39 23.59 40.67 -26.34
CA ALA A 39 23.31 40.29 -27.71
C ALA A 39 21.81 40.25 -28.08
N HIS A 40 20.93 39.90 -27.13
CA HIS A 40 19.54 39.53 -27.46
C HIS A 40 18.46 40.29 -26.69
N HIS A 41 18.79 41.09 -25.67
CA HIS A 41 17.84 41.80 -24.77
C HIS A 41 16.82 40.90 -24.05
N PHE A 42 16.78 39.61 -24.38
CA PHE A 42 15.99 38.56 -23.77
C PHE A 42 16.91 37.40 -23.44
N VAL A 43 16.77 36.80 -22.25
CA VAL A 43 17.42 35.53 -21.89
C VAL A 43 16.46 34.66 -21.09
N ALA A 44 16.25 33.42 -21.55
CA ALA A 44 15.55 32.41 -20.78
C ALA A 44 16.54 31.55 -19.98
N VAL A 45 16.57 31.70 -18.67
CA VAL A 45 17.47 31.00 -17.75
C VAL A 45 16.78 29.77 -17.18
N VAL A 46 17.22 28.61 -17.66
CA VAL A 46 16.54 27.33 -17.39
C VAL A 46 17.48 26.40 -16.62
N GLY A 47 16.92 25.58 -15.74
CA GLY A 47 17.70 24.58 -15.02
C GLY A 47 16.89 23.87 -13.95
N SER A 48 17.42 22.78 -13.41
CA SER A 48 16.73 22.00 -12.38
C SER A 48 16.35 22.84 -11.16
N SER A 49 15.41 22.34 -10.36
CA SER A 49 15.15 22.92 -9.03
C SER A 49 16.43 22.94 -8.20
N GLY A 50 16.62 23.97 -7.38
CA GLY A 50 17.79 24.10 -6.51
C GLY A 50 19.16 24.30 -7.17
N CYS A 51 19.28 24.53 -8.50
CA CYS A 51 20.59 24.79 -9.12
C CYS A 51 21.14 26.22 -8.92
N GLY A 52 20.39 27.08 -8.22
CA GLY A 52 20.78 28.44 -7.88
C GLY A 52 20.44 29.51 -8.93
N LYS A 53 19.40 29.32 -9.75
CA LYS A 53 18.96 30.31 -10.78
C LYS A 53 18.71 31.70 -10.19
N SER A 54 17.86 31.78 -9.18
CA SER A 54 17.50 33.06 -8.56
C SER A 54 18.73 33.74 -7.93
N SER A 55 19.60 32.99 -7.24
CA SER A 55 20.86 33.54 -6.69
C SER A 55 21.85 33.97 -7.79
N LEU A 56 21.96 33.22 -8.89
CA LEU A 56 22.81 33.58 -10.03
C LEU A 56 22.39 34.93 -10.64
N LEU A 57 21.10 35.19 -10.72
CA LEU A 57 20.61 36.45 -11.27
C LEU A 57 20.66 37.59 -10.24
N ARG A 58 20.20 37.35 -9.02
CA ARG A 58 20.10 38.36 -7.97
C ARG A 58 21.46 38.78 -7.41
N ALA A 59 22.37 37.83 -7.15
CA ALA A 59 23.67 38.11 -6.54
C ALA A 59 24.83 38.07 -7.56
N GLY A 60 24.59 37.55 -8.77
CA GLY A 60 25.56 37.54 -9.86
C GLY A 60 25.27 38.61 -10.91
N LEU A 61 24.19 38.42 -11.68
CA LEU A 61 23.87 39.25 -12.84
C LEU A 61 23.54 40.70 -12.47
N ILE A 62 22.54 40.92 -11.61
CA ILE A 62 22.07 42.26 -11.22
C ILE A 62 23.22 43.14 -10.66
N PRO A 63 24.06 42.66 -9.72
CA PRO A 63 25.21 43.42 -9.24
C PRO A 63 26.21 43.74 -10.34
N SER A 64 26.39 42.84 -11.32
CA SER A 64 27.25 43.10 -12.48
C SER A 64 26.64 44.14 -13.43
N LEU A 65 25.32 44.18 -13.58
CA LEU A 65 24.64 45.26 -14.31
C LEU A 65 24.87 46.61 -13.60
N LYS A 66 24.60 46.67 -12.29
CA LYS A 66 24.82 47.86 -11.45
C LYS A 66 26.29 48.32 -11.43
N ALA A 67 27.23 47.40 -11.62
CA ALA A 67 28.66 47.71 -11.70
C ALA A 67 29.13 48.12 -13.12
N GLY A 68 28.23 48.21 -14.10
CA GLY A 68 28.52 48.75 -15.43
C GLY A 68 29.08 47.76 -16.44
N TYR A 69 28.97 46.44 -16.22
CA TYR A 69 29.55 45.43 -17.12
C TYR A 69 28.82 45.25 -18.46
N LEU A 70 27.67 45.91 -18.69
CA LEU A 70 26.81 45.70 -19.85
C LEU A 70 26.61 46.94 -20.75
N VAL A 71 27.30 48.07 -20.55
CA VAL A 71 26.89 49.32 -21.24
C VAL A 71 28.03 50.18 -21.78
N ASP A 72 27.85 50.59 -23.04
CA ASP A 72 28.62 51.60 -23.77
C ASP A 72 28.17 53.07 -23.48
N ASP A 73 26.99 53.31 -22.86
CA ASP A 73 26.35 54.64 -22.76
C ASP A 73 25.65 55.04 -21.43
N SER A 74 25.48 54.15 -20.42
CA SER A 74 24.93 54.52 -19.09
C SER A 74 25.10 53.44 -18.02
N ASP A 75 25.46 53.82 -16.80
CA ASP A 75 25.55 52.94 -15.62
C ASP A 75 24.26 52.89 -14.77
N GLN A 76 23.23 53.65 -15.18
CA GLN A 76 21.97 53.76 -14.44
C GLN A 76 21.03 52.60 -14.79
N TRP A 77 20.58 51.86 -13.79
CA TRP A 77 19.69 50.71 -13.96
C TRP A 77 18.45 50.83 -13.08
N LEU A 78 17.30 50.57 -13.68
CA LEU A 78 16.04 50.29 -13.00
C LEU A 78 15.85 48.77 -12.99
N ILE A 79 15.78 48.16 -11.80
CA ILE A 79 15.74 46.70 -11.65
C ILE A 79 14.37 46.27 -11.12
N SER A 80 13.50 45.77 -12.00
CA SER A 80 12.21 45.21 -11.61
C SER A 80 12.32 43.69 -11.46
N ILE A 81 12.06 43.17 -10.26
CA ILE A 81 12.04 41.73 -9.97
C ILE A 81 10.62 41.33 -9.61
N MET A 82 10.08 40.34 -10.30
CA MET A 82 8.73 39.85 -10.04
C MET A 82 8.64 38.32 -10.11
N LYS A 83 7.56 37.79 -9.54
CA LYS A 83 7.07 36.45 -9.83
C LYS A 83 5.68 36.56 -10.46
N PRO A 84 5.33 35.80 -11.50
CA PRO A 84 4.02 35.91 -12.12
C PRO A 84 2.86 35.61 -11.16
N GLY A 85 2.97 34.56 -10.34
CA GLY A 85 1.91 34.17 -9.41
C GLY A 85 0.54 33.98 -10.11
N GLN A 86 -0.54 34.27 -9.38
CA GLN A 86 -1.91 34.18 -9.89
C GLN A 86 -2.39 35.44 -10.64
N ASN A 87 -1.66 36.55 -10.52
CA ASN A 87 -2.01 37.85 -11.10
C ASN A 87 -0.78 38.47 -11.78
N PRO A 88 -0.38 37.96 -12.95
CA PRO A 88 0.88 38.36 -13.58
C PRO A 88 0.94 39.83 -13.95
N MET A 89 -0.15 40.41 -14.47
CA MET A 89 -0.22 41.85 -14.76
C MET A 89 -0.13 42.70 -13.50
N GLY A 90 -0.88 42.35 -12.45
CA GLY A 90 -0.80 43.06 -11.17
C GLY A 90 0.59 43.02 -10.56
N ASN A 91 1.26 41.87 -10.64
CA ASN A 91 2.61 41.71 -10.11
C ASN A 91 3.66 42.47 -10.93
N LEU A 92 3.49 42.57 -12.26
CA LEU A 92 4.32 43.41 -13.12
C LEU A 92 4.13 44.90 -12.81
N ALA A 93 2.87 45.36 -12.73
CA ALA A 93 2.56 46.75 -12.39
C ALA A 93 3.13 47.11 -11.01
N LYS A 94 2.91 46.25 -10.00
CA LYS A 94 3.44 46.42 -8.64
C LYS A 94 4.97 46.48 -8.64
N SER A 95 5.65 45.60 -9.35
CA SER A 95 7.12 45.57 -9.37
C SER A 95 7.73 46.76 -10.11
N LEU A 96 7.06 47.30 -11.13
CA LEU A 96 7.48 48.52 -11.82
C LEU A 96 7.27 49.74 -10.92
N LEU A 97 6.08 49.88 -10.32
CA LEU A 97 5.76 51.00 -9.45
C LEU A 97 6.62 51.02 -8.17
N SER A 98 6.91 49.85 -7.60
CA SER A 98 7.80 49.74 -6.42
C SER A 98 9.19 50.33 -6.67
N GLU A 99 9.71 50.11 -7.88
CA GLU A 99 11.05 50.57 -8.25
C GLU A 99 11.05 52.04 -8.67
N LEU A 100 9.97 52.51 -9.29
CA LEU A 100 9.79 53.90 -9.72
C LEU A 100 9.42 54.85 -8.57
N TYR A 101 8.59 54.36 -7.66
CA TYR A 101 7.99 55.11 -6.57
C TYR A 101 8.18 54.32 -5.27
N GLN A 102 8.98 54.86 -4.36
CA GLN A 102 9.28 54.22 -3.06
C GLN A 102 8.03 53.88 -2.24
N ALA A 103 6.91 54.56 -2.49
CA ALA A 103 5.61 54.23 -1.95
C ALA A 103 4.55 54.34 -3.07
N HIS A 104 3.77 53.28 -3.24
CA HIS A 104 2.60 53.22 -4.10
C HIS A 104 1.53 52.42 -3.36
N ASP A 105 0.26 52.77 -3.57
CA ASP A 105 -0.86 52.06 -2.99
C ASP A 105 -1.44 51.03 -3.97
N ALA A 106 -2.42 50.27 -3.47
CA ALA A 106 -3.13 49.28 -4.28
C ALA A 106 -3.88 49.96 -5.45
N ASP A 107 -4.35 51.20 -5.27
CA ASP A 107 -5.11 51.93 -6.28
C ASP A 107 -4.23 52.31 -7.48
N ALA A 108 -3.01 52.80 -7.25
CA ALA A 108 -2.05 53.08 -8.31
C ALA A 108 -1.68 51.81 -9.10
N THR A 109 -1.55 50.68 -8.40
CA THR A 109 -1.30 49.38 -9.05
C THR A 109 -2.48 49.00 -9.94
N ASN A 110 -3.71 49.09 -9.44
CA ASN A 110 -4.91 48.76 -10.20
C ASN A 110 -5.12 49.69 -11.40
N GLN A 111 -4.82 50.99 -11.25
CA GLN A 111 -4.86 51.95 -12.35
C GLN A 111 -3.87 51.58 -13.45
N LEU A 112 -2.61 51.27 -13.10
CA LEU A 112 -1.62 50.86 -14.08
C LEU A 112 -2.01 49.53 -14.77
N VAL A 113 -2.56 48.57 -14.03
CA VAL A 113 -3.10 47.33 -14.63
C VAL A 113 -4.19 47.65 -15.65
N GLN A 114 -5.13 48.53 -15.31
CA GLN A 114 -6.19 48.92 -16.22
C GLN A 114 -5.63 49.62 -17.48
N THR A 115 -4.66 50.52 -17.33
CA THR A 115 -3.99 51.15 -18.47
C THR A 115 -3.24 50.13 -19.33
N ILE A 116 -2.59 49.13 -18.73
CA ILE A 116 -1.94 48.04 -19.46
C ILE A 116 -2.98 47.18 -20.20
N GLU A 117 -4.15 46.92 -19.62
CA GLU A 117 -5.22 46.17 -20.28
C GLU A 117 -5.84 46.96 -21.46
N GLU A 118 -5.88 48.30 -21.38
CA GLU A 118 -6.44 49.17 -22.41
C GLU A 118 -5.45 49.52 -23.54
N GLU A 119 -4.19 49.82 -23.19
CA GLU A 119 -3.16 50.35 -24.09
C GLU A 119 -2.04 49.34 -24.38
N GLY A 120 -2.00 48.20 -23.69
CA GLY A 120 -0.97 47.18 -23.86
C GLY A 120 0.42 47.64 -23.43
N VAL A 121 1.41 47.40 -24.29
CA VAL A 121 2.83 47.71 -24.02
C VAL A 121 3.09 49.22 -23.96
N ASP A 122 2.32 50.02 -24.70
CA ASP A 122 2.47 51.47 -24.77
C ASP A 122 2.31 52.14 -23.40
N ALA A 123 1.48 51.57 -22.51
CA ALA A 123 1.35 52.01 -21.12
C ALA A 123 2.68 51.98 -20.36
N ILE A 124 3.43 50.87 -20.52
CA ILE A 124 4.72 50.67 -19.87
C ILE A 124 5.79 51.53 -20.54
N LEU A 125 5.79 51.61 -21.87
CA LEU A 125 6.76 52.45 -22.60
C LEU A 125 6.60 53.92 -22.22
N SER A 126 5.36 54.42 -22.11
CA SER A 126 5.06 55.80 -21.70
C SER A 126 5.55 56.12 -20.28
N LEU A 127 5.60 55.11 -19.41
CA LEU A 127 6.14 55.22 -18.05
C LEU A 127 7.68 55.24 -18.03
N LEU A 128 8.32 54.45 -18.89
CA LEU A 128 9.78 54.28 -18.90
C LEU A 128 10.52 55.31 -19.78
N GLU A 129 9.91 55.75 -20.88
CA GLU A 129 10.53 56.66 -21.85
C GLU A 129 11.04 57.98 -21.25
N PRO A 130 10.31 58.67 -20.34
CA PRO A 130 10.80 59.90 -19.72
C PRO A 130 12.12 59.68 -18.97
N LEU A 131 12.26 58.54 -18.28
CA LEU A 131 13.44 58.20 -17.48
C LEU A 131 14.66 57.95 -18.37
N PHE A 132 14.46 57.28 -19.51
CA PHE A 132 15.54 57.10 -20.47
C PHE A 132 15.96 58.42 -21.12
N ARG A 133 15.00 59.28 -21.49
CA ARG A 133 15.31 60.58 -22.11
C ARG A 133 16.04 61.53 -21.15
N GLU A 134 15.66 61.54 -19.87
CA GLU A 134 16.25 62.44 -18.87
C GLU A 134 17.55 61.91 -18.26
N ARG A 135 17.60 60.60 -17.96
CA ARG A 135 18.66 60.01 -17.13
C ARG A 135 19.46 58.89 -17.83
N LYS A 136 19.12 58.56 -19.07
CA LYS A 136 19.70 57.43 -19.82
C LYS A 136 19.59 56.11 -19.05
N THR A 137 18.52 55.90 -18.30
CA THR A 137 18.34 54.70 -17.47
C THR A 137 18.04 53.46 -18.32
N ASN A 138 18.75 52.36 -18.06
CA ASN A 138 18.45 51.03 -18.60
C ASN A 138 17.41 50.33 -17.74
N PHE A 139 16.57 49.49 -18.35
CA PHE A 139 15.51 48.76 -17.65
C PHE A 139 15.80 47.27 -17.67
N PHE A 140 15.81 46.64 -16.50
CA PHE A 140 15.96 45.20 -16.37
C PHE A 140 14.72 44.62 -15.68
N ILE A 141 14.09 43.65 -16.33
CA ILE A 141 12.93 42.94 -15.81
C ILE A 141 13.31 41.49 -15.60
N LEU A 142 13.34 41.06 -14.34
CA LEU A 142 13.50 39.68 -13.95
C LEU A 142 12.14 39.07 -13.61
N VAL A 143 11.68 38.15 -14.44
CA VAL A 143 10.52 37.31 -14.15
C VAL A 143 11.03 35.97 -13.59
N ASP A 144 11.08 35.88 -12.26
CA ASP A 144 11.55 34.71 -11.53
C ASP A 144 10.43 33.69 -11.37
N GLN A 145 10.75 32.39 -11.47
CA GLN A 145 9.77 31.28 -11.40
C GLN A 145 8.63 31.43 -12.41
N PHE A 146 8.98 31.65 -13.68
CA PHE A 146 8.02 31.78 -14.78
C PHE A 146 7.05 30.59 -14.87
N GLU A 147 7.45 29.41 -14.38
CA GLU A 147 6.58 28.23 -14.34
C GLU A 147 5.30 28.38 -13.51
N GLU A 148 5.22 29.40 -12.65
CA GLU A 148 4.00 29.68 -11.89
C GLU A 148 2.81 30.03 -12.79
N LEU A 149 3.06 30.61 -13.97
CA LEU A 149 2.01 30.86 -14.96
C LEU A 149 1.29 29.58 -15.39
N PHE A 150 2.04 28.51 -15.66
CA PHE A 150 1.48 27.24 -16.11
C PHE A 150 0.64 26.57 -15.02
N ARG A 151 1.14 26.61 -13.77
CA ARG A 151 0.47 25.99 -12.62
C ARG A 151 -0.92 26.59 -12.36
N PHE A 152 -1.06 27.91 -12.49
CA PHE A 152 -2.33 28.59 -12.24
C PHE A 152 -3.24 28.66 -13.46
N ALA A 153 -2.68 28.63 -14.67
CA ALA A 153 -3.46 28.57 -15.91
C ALA A 153 -4.13 27.20 -16.15
N THR A 154 -3.59 26.11 -15.58
CA THR A 154 -4.13 24.75 -15.69
C THR A 154 -5.25 24.43 -14.69
N GLU A 155 -5.55 25.32 -13.74
CA GLU A 155 -6.72 25.14 -12.86
C GLU A 155 -8.01 25.13 -13.70
N LYS A 156 -8.67 23.95 -13.75
CA LYS A 156 -9.82 23.68 -14.61
C LYS A 156 -10.91 24.76 -14.44
N GLY A 157 -11.26 25.42 -15.55
CA GLY A 157 -12.46 26.26 -15.65
C GLY A 157 -12.24 27.77 -15.70
N ASN A 158 -11.01 28.28 -15.70
CA ASN A 158 -10.77 29.72 -15.69
C ASN A 158 -10.10 30.26 -16.97
N ARG A 159 -10.88 30.35 -18.06
CA ARG A 159 -10.43 30.90 -19.36
C ARG A 159 -9.77 32.28 -19.22
N LYS A 160 -10.31 33.14 -18.34
CA LYS A 160 -9.78 34.48 -18.08
C LYS A 160 -8.33 34.47 -17.58
N ARG A 161 -7.96 33.49 -16.74
CA ARG A 161 -6.57 33.37 -16.24
C ARG A 161 -5.60 32.96 -17.34
N ARG A 162 -6.04 32.08 -18.25
CA ARG A 162 -5.23 31.68 -19.40
C ARG A 162 -5.01 32.85 -20.35
N ASP A 163 -6.06 33.61 -20.65
CA ASP A 163 -5.99 34.79 -21.50
C ASP A 163 -5.03 35.84 -20.89
N ASN A 164 -5.15 36.13 -19.59
CA ASN A 164 -4.24 37.04 -18.87
C ASN A 164 -2.77 36.56 -18.93
N ALA A 165 -2.51 35.25 -18.79
CA ALA A 165 -1.15 34.71 -18.94
C ALA A 165 -0.60 34.92 -20.36
N ILE A 166 -1.43 34.74 -21.40
CA ILE A 166 -1.04 34.97 -22.79
C ILE A 166 -0.69 36.45 -23.01
N ASP A 167 -1.56 37.35 -22.55
CA ASP A 167 -1.34 38.79 -22.67
C ASP A 167 -0.04 39.21 -21.97
N PHE A 168 0.25 38.65 -20.80
CA PHE A 168 1.48 38.93 -20.06
C PHE A 168 2.72 38.51 -20.85
N VAL A 169 2.71 37.31 -21.44
CA VAL A 169 3.84 36.84 -22.25
C VAL A 169 4.03 37.72 -23.49
N ASN A 170 2.94 38.11 -24.15
CA ASN A 170 3.01 39.02 -25.30
C ASN A 170 3.68 40.35 -24.92
N ILE A 171 3.25 40.96 -23.82
CA ILE A 171 3.82 42.22 -23.30
C ILE A 171 5.32 42.06 -23.02
N ILE A 172 5.71 41.02 -22.29
CA ILE A 172 7.11 40.80 -21.92
C ILE A 172 8.01 40.60 -23.14
N LEU A 173 7.54 39.86 -24.15
CA LEU A 173 8.29 39.65 -25.40
C LEU A 173 8.39 40.91 -26.24
N GLU A 174 7.35 41.73 -26.28
CA GLU A 174 7.34 42.98 -27.02
C GLU A 174 8.21 44.05 -26.34
N LEU A 175 8.23 44.09 -25.00
CA LEU A 175 9.19 44.88 -24.22
C LEU A 175 10.64 44.50 -24.54
N ALA A 176 10.95 43.20 -24.61
CA ALA A 176 12.30 42.74 -24.92
C ALA A 176 12.74 43.01 -26.38
N ARG A 177 11.78 43.29 -27.28
CA ARG A 177 12.05 43.61 -28.70
C ARG A 177 12.25 45.10 -28.95
N GLN A 178 12.08 45.94 -27.93
CA GLN A 178 12.26 47.39 -28.06
C GLN A 178 13.70 47.74 -28.45
N LYS A 179 13.82 48.63 -29.44
CA LYS A 179 15.11 49.12 -29.94
C LYS A 179 15.39 50.55 -29.51
N ASP A 180 14.34 51.34 -29.30
CA ASP A 180 14.45 52.75 -28.92
C ASP A 180 14.69 52.93 -27.42
N LEU A 181 14.23 51.96 -26.61
CA LEU A 181 14.48 51.88 -25.18
C LEU A 181 15.33 50.65 -24.83
N PRO A 182 16.37 50.78 -23.99
CA PRO A 182 17.21 49.67 -23.55
C PRO A 182 16.50 48.84 -22.46
N ILE A 183 15.56 48.00 -22.89
CA ILE A 183 14.80 47.09 -22.02
C ILE A 183 15.35 45.67 -22.15
N TYR A 184 15.75 45.12 -21.01
CA TYR A 184 16.37 43.81 -20.89
C TYR A 184 15.47 42.89 -20.04
N VAL A 185 15.10 41.74 -20.57
CA VAL A 185 14.20 40.79 -19.93
C VAL A 185 14.92 39.48 -19.66
N VAL A 186 14.82 38.98 -18.44
CA VAL A 186 15.29 37.65 -18.07
C VAL A 186 14.16 36.88 -17.41
N LEU A 187 13.88 35.68 -17.93
CA LEU A 187 12.94 34.74 -17.32
C LEU A 187 13.72 33.63 -16.65
N THR A 188 13.31 33.18 -15.46
CA THR A 188 13.79 31.90 -14.90
C THR A 188 12.69 30.85 -14.94
N MET A 189 13.06 29.62 -15.29
CA MET A 189 12.13 28.49 -15.14
C MET A 189 12.85 27.18 -14.87
N ARG A 190 12.09 26.18 -14.41
CA ARG A 190 12.59 24.81 -14.36
C ARG A 190 12.57 24.17 -15.75
N SER A 191 13.51 23.26 -16.00
CA SER A 191 13.68 22.62 -17.31
C SER A 191 12.52 21.68 -17.70
N ASP A 192 11.73 21.20 -16.75
CA ASP A 192 10.55 20.39 -17.00
C ASP A 192 9.38 21.18 -17.60
N PHE A 193 9.39 22.53 -17.51
CA PHE A 193 8.33 23.39 -18.05
C PHE A 193 8.64 23.98 -19.44
N ILE A 194 9.74 23.55 -20.09
CA ILE A 194 10.07 24.00 -21.45
C ILE A 194 8.96 23.60 -22.43
N GLY A 195 8.35 22.43 -22.24
CA GLY A 195 7.25 21.95 -23.09
C GLY A 195 6.02 22.85 -23.03
N ASP A 196 5.68 23.36 -21.84
CA ASP A 196 4.51 24.23 -21.63
C ASP A 196 4.67 25.59 -22.32
N CYS A 197 5.91 26.02 -22.59
CA CYS A 197 6.18 27.27 -23.30
C CYS A 197 5.64 27.27 -24.75
N ALA A 198 5.40 26.10 -25.34
CA ALA A 198 4.82 25.97 -26.69
C ALA A 198 3.37 26.48 -26.78
N GLU A 199 2.68 26.65 -25.64
CA GLU A 199 1.33 27.23 -25.62
C GLU A 199 1.33 28.74 -25.88
N PHE A 200 2.48 29.42 -25.79
CA PHE A 200 2.59 30.86 -25.96
C PHE A 200 3.26 31.23 -27.29
N HIS A 201 2.60 32.08 -28.06
CA HIS A 201 3.12 32.51 -29.36
C HIS A 201 4.38 33.38 -29.21
N GLY A 202 5.45 33.09 -29.95
CA GLY A 202 6.69 33.87 -29.96
C GLY A 202 7.66 33.56 -28.82
N LEU A 203 7.21 32.90 -27.75
CA LEU A 203 8.06 32.51 -26.62
C LEU A 203 9.06 31.41 -27.00
N PRO A 204 8.67 30.32 -27.71
CA PRO A 204 9.63 29.32 -28.18
C PRO A 204 10.73 29.90 -29.07
N GLU A 205 10.38 30.83 -29.97
CA GLU A 205 11.34 31.50 -30.85
C GLU A 205 12.32 32.36 -30.05
N ALA A 206 11.83 33.15 -29.09
CA ALA A 206 12.68 33.97 -28.22
C ALA A 206 13.61 33.09 -27.35
N MET A 207 13.09 31.97 -26.82
CA MET A 207 13.88 31.00 -26.07
C MET A 207 14.97 30.38 -26.95
N ASN A 208 14.64 29.94 -28.18
CA ASN A 208 15.62 29.34 -29.09
C ASN A 208 16.77 30.30 -29.44
N GLN A 209 16.50 31.60 -29.46
CA GLN A 209 17.54 32.61 -29.70
C GLN A 209 18.48 32.76 -28.49
N SER A 210 17.96 32.69 -27.26
CA SER A 210 18.72 33.05 -26.06
C SER A 210 18.34 32.21 -24.82
N LEU A 211 18.45 30.88 -24.96
CA LEU A 211 18.26 29.93 -23.85
C LEU A 211 19.59 29.67 -23.13
N TYR A 212 19.66 30.01 -21.85
CA TYR A 212 20.78 29.66 -20.97
C TYR A 212 20.41 28.52 -20.02
N LEU A 213 20.91 27.32 -20.30
CA LEU A 213 20.77 26.17 -19.40
C LEU A 213 21.84 26.24 -18.31
N VAL A 214 21.43 26.52 -17.06
CA VAL A 214 22.34 26.67 -15.92
C VAL A 214 23.07 25.35 -15.64
N PRO A 215 24.40 25.30 -15.80
CA PRO A 215 25.16 24.08 -15.53
C PRO A 215 25.23 23.80 -14.03
N ARG A 216 25.45 22.52 -13.67
CA ARG A 216 25.87 22.16 -12.31
C ARG A 216 27.24 22.76 -12.00
N LEU A 217 27.48 23.08 -10.74
CA LEU A 217 28.79 23.55 -10.30
C LEU A 217 29.80 22.40 -10.37
N ASN A 218 30.98 22.69 -10.91
CA ASN A 218 32.09 21.73 -10.85
C ASN A 218 32.71 21.70 -9.44
N ARG A 219 33.57 20.71 -9.15
CA ARG A 219 34.17 20.55 -7.82
C ARG A 219 34.96 21.77 -7.34
N GLN A 220 35.66 22.47 -8.25
CA GLN A 220 36.41 23.67 -7.90
C GLN A 220 35.49 24.83 -7.55
N GLN A 221 34.40 25.02 -8.30
CA GLN A 221 33.39 26.02 -8.02
C GLN A 221 32.66 25.73 -6.71
N LEU A 222 32.31 24.47 -6.44
CA LEU A 222 31.74 24.06 -5.15
C LEU A 222 32.70 24.33 -3.99
N LYS A 223 33.98 24.06 -4.17
CA LYS A 223 35.00 24.39 -3.16
C LYS A 223 35.03 25.90 -2.89
N MET A 224 34.90 26.74 -3.92
CA MET A 224 34.79 28.20 -3.73
C MET A 224 33.50 28.59 -2.99
N VAL A 225 32.37 27.92 -3.25
CA VAL A 225 31.12 28.14 -2.51
C VAL A 225 31.26 27.78 -1.02
N ILE A 226 31.99 26.71 -0.71
CA ILE A 226 32.22 26.26 0.66
C ILE A 226 33.22 27.16 1.39
N GLU A 227 34.38 27.45 0.80
CA GLU A 227 35.48 28.10 1.54
C GLU A 227 35.50 29.63 1.39
N GLY A 228 34.91 30.16 0.32
CA GLY A 228 34.94 31.59 -0.01
C GLY A 228 34.27 32.45 1.05
N PRO A 229 32.99 32.19 1.40
CA PRO A 229 32.27 32.98 2.38
C PRO A 229 32.93 32.96 3.77
N ALA A 230 33.31 31.78 4.30
CA ALA A 230 34.02 31.67 5.58
C ALA A 230 35.32 32.49 5.62
N ARG A 231 36.08 32.48 4.51
CA ARG A 231 37.35 33.23 4.41
C ARG A 231 37.14 34.74 4.51
N LEU A 232 36.06 35.28 3.94
CA LEU A 232 35.74 36.71 4.06
C LEU A 232 35.46 37.12 5.51
N PHE A 233 34.98 36.19 6.33
CA PHE A 233 34.69 36.38 7.75
C PHE A 233 35.85 36.00 8.66
N GLY A 234 37.03 35.72 8.11
CA GLY A 234 38.24 35.39 8.87
C GLY A 234 38.29 33.97 9.41
N ALA A 235 37.29 33.14 9.13
CA ALA A 235 37.27 31.72 9.52
C ALA A 235 37.92 30.83 8.46
N ARG A 236 38.28 29.61 8.87
CA ARG A 236 38.79 28.57 7.97
C ARG A 236 37.80 27.42 7.90
N VAL A 237 37.84 26.69 6.79
CA VAL A 237 37.12 25.43 6.64
C VAL A 237 38.17 24.33 6.57
N ASN A 238 38.06 23.35 7.47
CA ASN A 238 38.99 22.23 7.51
C ASN A 238 38.94 21.45 6.19
N SER A 239 40.12 21.05 5.68
CA SER A 239 40.23 20.34 4.40
C SER A 239 39.47 19.00 4.38
N ALA A 240 39.35 18.33 5.52
CA ALA A 240 38.59 17.09 5.66
C ALA A 240 37.09 17.36 5.55
N LEU A 241 36.59 18.44 6.15
CA LEU A 241 35.21 18.89 6.00
C LEU A 241 34.89 19.26 4.54
N SER A 242 35.73 20.10 3.91
CA SER A 242 35.57 20.45 2.49
C SER A 242 35.51 19.19 1.61
N SER A 243 36.41 18.24 1.83
CA SER A 243 36.46 16.98 1.07
C SER A 243 35.22 16.12 1.31
N LYS A 244 34.74 16.03 2.56
CA LYS A 244 33.54 15.31 2.94
C LYS A 244 32.30 15.88 2.25
N LEU A 245 32.08 17.19 2.34
CA LEU A 245 30.97 17.88 1.68
C LEU A 245 31.04 17.67 0.16
N LEU A 246 32.19 17.92 -0.47
CA LEU A 246 32.37 17.74 -1.92
C LEU A 246 32.13 16.30 -2.41
N ASN A 247 32.38 15.28 -1.58
CA ASN A 247 32.14 13.88 -1.93
C ASN A 247 30.67 13.47 -1.80
N GLU A 248 29.88 14.19 -1.01
CA GLU A 248 28.44 13.98 -0.89
C GLU A 248 27.66 14.71 -1.98
N MET A 249 28.19 15.83 -2.48
CA MET A 249 27.66 16.48 -3.69
C MET A 249 27.67 15.52 -4.88
N GLY A 250 26.56 15.47 -5.63
CA GLY A 250 26.34 14.49 -6.71
C GLY A 250 25.50 13.27 -6.33
N ARG A 251 25.31 13.00 -5.02
CA ARG A 251 24.52 11.86 -4.52
C ARG A 251 23.14 12.24 -4.00
N VAL A 252 22.97 13.50 -3.59
CA VAL A 252 21.74 14.05 -3.02
C VAL A 252 21.00 14.91 -4.04
N GLN A 253 19.66 15.00 -3.92
CA GLN A 253 18.86 15.95 -4.70
C GLN A 253 18.94 17.34 -4.06
N ASP A 254 18.71 18.40 -4.85
CA ASP A 254 18.77 19.80 -4.40
C ASP A 254 20.06 20.18 -3.67
N GLU A 255 21.18 19.83 -4.28
CA GLU A 255 22.50 19.85 -3.65
C GLU A 255 22.87 21.22 -3.06
N LEU A 256 22.58 22.33 -3.76
CA LEU A 256 23.00 23.66 -3.32
C LEU A 256 22.19 24.22 -2.14
N PRO A 257 20.84 24.17 -2.14
CA PRO A 257 20.04 24.51 -0.96
C PRO A 257 20.45 23.73 0.29
N LEU A 258 20.69 22.42 0.15
CA LEU A 258 21.12 21.59 1.28
C LEU A 258 22.51 21.96 1.76
N LEU A 259 23.46 22.16 0.83
CA LEU A 259 24.81 22.59 1.18
C LEU A 259 24.80 23.94 1.90
N GLN A 260 24.05 24.93 1.40
CA GLN A 260 23.94 26.24 2.03
C GLN A 260 23.30 26.16 3.42
N HIS A 261 22.26 25.35 3.59
CA HIS A 261 21.65 25.14 4.89
C HIS A 261 22.61 24.47 5.88
N ALA A 262 23.33 23.43 5.44
CA ALA A 262 24.32 22.75 6.27
C ALA A 262 25.46 23.69 6.66
N LEU A 263 26.04 24.45 5.72
CA LEU A 263 27.12 25.40 6.00
C LEU A 263 26.68 26.50 6.97
N MET A 264 25.47 27.03 6.81
CA MET A 264 24.87 27.98 7.76
C MET A 264 24.79 27.38 9.15
N ARG A 265 24.35 26.11 9.27
CA ARG A 265 24.22 25.43 10.56
C ARG A 265 25.57 25.10 11.20
N ILE A 266 26.55 24.65 10.40
CA ILE A 266 27.93 24.44 10.83
C ILE A 266 28.49 25.74 11.39
N TRP A 267 28.32 26.86 10.67
CA TRP A 267 28.75 28.18 11.13
C TRP A 267 28.08 28.60 12.44
N GLU A 268 26.77 28.39 12.58
CA GLU A 268 26.06 28.73 13.82
C GLU A 268 26.51 27.90 15.01
N PHE A 269 26.82 26.63 14.79
CA PHE A 269 27.35 25.76 15.84
C PHE A 269 28.79 26.16 16.20
N GLU A 270 29.66 26.32 15.21
CA GLU A 270 31.05 26.74 15.40
C GLU A 270 31.12 28.11 16.09
N THR A 271 30.30 29.10 15.72
CA THR A 271 30.37 30.43 16.35
C THR A 271 29.79 30.51 17.75
N ARG A 272 28.91 29.58 18.16
CA ARG A 272 28.19 29.64 19.44
C ARG A 272 28.66 28.63 20.48
N GLU A 273 29.01 27.43 20.03
CA GLU A 273 29.25 26.28 20.90
C GLU A 273 30.73 25.88 20.93
N ASP A 274 31.36 25.67 19.77
CA ASP A 274 32.76 25.20 19.70
C ASP A 274 33.78 26.37 19.78
N ALA A 275 33.55 27.41 18.97
CA ALA A 275 34.28 28.67 18.96
C ALA A 275 35.81 28.51 18.77
N ASN A 276 36.21 27.54 17.94
CA ASN A 276 37.60 27.19 17.70
C ASN A 276 38.24 28.00 16.54
N GLY A 277 37.43 28.71 15.74
CA GLY A 277 37.80 29.54 14.59
C GLY A 277 37.90 28.80 13.24
N GLU A 278 37.56 27.51 13.20
CA GLU A 278 37.70 26.59 12.07
C GLU A 278 36.50 25.63 11.97
N MET A 279 35.72 25.76 10.88
CA MET A 279 34.62 24.84 10.60
C MET A 279 35.15 23.44 10.28
N ASP A 280 34.73 22.41 11.03
CA ASP A 280 35.32 21.08 10.94
C ASP A 280 34.32 19.90 10.88
N LEU A 281 34.83 18.67 11.02
CA LEU A 281 34.01 17.46 10.95
C LEU A 281 33.17 17.22 12.22
N GLU A 282 33.54 17.79 13.36
CA GLU A 282 32.78 17.70 14.60
C GLU A 282 31.54 18.57 14.50
N ASP A 283 31.67 19.81 14.01
CA ASP A 283 30.53 20.70 13.71
C ASP A 283 29.54 20.04 12.75
N TYR A 284 30.05 19.45 11.66
CA TYR A 284 29.25 18.76 10.66
C TYR A 284 28.49 17.56 11.24
N LYS A 285 29.08 16.83 12.20
CA LYS A 285 28.39 15.75 12.90
C LYS A 285 27.36 16.29 13.88
N ALA A 286 27.66 17.37 14.59
CA ALA A 286 26.77 17.98 15.57
C ALA A 286 25.45 18.44 14.95
N ILE A 287 25.49 18.96 13.72
CA ILE A 287 24.28 19.35 12.98
C ILE A 287 23.56 18.16 12.32
N GLY A 288 24.12 16.94 12.38
CA GLY A 288 23.52 15.71 11.83
C GLY A 288 23.91 15.42 10.37
N GLY A 289 24.94 16.08 9.87
CA GLY A 289 25.41 15.99 8.49
C GLY A 289 24.44 16.55 7.46
N LEU A 290 24.79 16.42 6.18
CA LEU A 290 23.99 16.99 5.06
C LEU A 290 22.59 16.36 4.97
N GLU A 291 22.45 15.10 5.39
CA GLU A 291 21.20 14.34 5.35
C GLU A 291 20.18 14.82 6.40
N ASN A 292 20.62 15.08 7.65
CA ASN A 292 19.69 15.39 8.74
C ASN A 292 19.68 16.87 9.17
N ALA A 293 20.63 17.70 8.72
CA ALA A 293 20.73 19.11 9.12
C ALA A 293 19.40 19.86 9.06
N LEU A 294 18.74 19.77 7.90
CA LEU A 294 17.48 20.46 7.65
C LEU A 294 16.34 19.86 8.49
N SER A 295 16.27 18.53 8.61
CA SER A 295 15.25 17.87 9.43
C SER A 295 15.40 18.21 10.92
N ASN A 296 16.63 18.23 11.42
CA ASN A 296 16.94 18.57 12.81
C ASN A 296 16.55 20.03 13.10
N HIS A 297 16.87 20.95 12.19
CA HIS A 297 16.52 22.35 12.35
C HIS A 297 15.01 22.61 12.30
N ALA A 298 14.27 21.89 11.46
CA ALA A 298 12.80 21.96 11.44
C ALA A 298 12.18 21.35 12.72
N ASP A 299 12.75 20.27 13.24
CA ASP A 299 12.33 19.66 14.50
C ASP A 299 12.65 20.56 15.72
N GLU A 300 13.75 21.31 15.69
CA GLU A 300 14.05 22.35 16.68
C GLU A 300 13.00 23.46 16.70
N ALA A 301 12.54 23.92 15.52
CA ALA A 301 11.42 24.86 15.44
C ALA A 301 10.16 24.29 16.08
N LEU A 302 9.81 23.03 15.79
CA LEU A 302 8.64 22.38 16.40
C LEU A 302 8.75 22.26 17.92
N LYS A 303 9.94 22.04 18.48
CA LYS A 303 10.15 21.95 19.94
C LYS A 303 9.83 23.25 20.68
N THR A 304 9.81 24.39 19.99
CA THR A 304 9.45 25.69 20.58
C THR A 304 7.94 25.92 20.66
N LEU A 305 7.14 25.07 20.02
CA LEU A 305 5.68 25.18 19.97
C LEU A 305 5.03 24.33 21.07
N ASP A 306 3.91 24.82 21.61
CA ASP A 306 3.06 24.01 22.49
C ASP A 306 2.26 22.95 21.70
N LYS A 307 1.45 22.13 22.40
CA LYS A 307 0.67 21.06 21.76
C LYS A 307 -0.34 21.56 20.73
N ASN A 308 -0.98 22.70 20.98
CA ASN A 308 -1.97 23.28 20.07
C ASN A 308 -1.27 23.89 18.85
N GLU A 309 -0.23 24.68 19.10
CA GLU A 309 0.61 25.29 18.07
C GLU A 309 1.28 24.26 17.17
N PHE A 310 1.72 23.12 17.73
CA PHE A 310 2.24 21.99 16.97
C PHE A 310 1.20 21.42 16.01
N GLN A 311 -0.05 21.26 16.45
CA GLN A 311 -1.12 20.74 15.59
C GLN A 311 -1.46 21.72 14.46
N VAL A 312 -1.45 23.03 14.76
CA VAL A 312 -1.58 24.10 13.75
C VAL A 312 -0.43 24.03 12.74
N ALA A 313 0.81 23.86 13.19
CA ALA A 313 1.97 23.72 12.31
C ALA A 313 1.84 22.50 11.40
N LYS A 314 1.43 21.34 11.94
CA LYS A 314 1.17 20.13 11.15
C LYS A 314 0.13 20.39 10.06
N GLN A 315 -1.03 20.92 10.42
CA GLN A 315 -2.11 21.22 9.46
C GLN A 315 -1.69 22.24 8.41
N MET A 316 -0.93 23.26 8.80
CA MET A 316 -0.38 24.25 7.88
C MET A 316 0.56 23.60 6.87
N PHE A 317 1.53 22.78 7.30
CA PHE A 317 2.43 22.12 6.36
C PHE A 317 1.74 21.07 5.47
N GLN A 318 0.70 20.40 5.96
CA GLN A 318 -0.18 19.55 5.13
C GLN A 318 -0.98 20.38 4.11
N ALA A 319 -1.37 21.61 4.47
CA ALA A 319 -2.02 22.53 3.56
C ALA A 319 -1.07 23.00 2.45
N LEU A 320 0.19 23.26 2.82
CA LEU A 320 1.26 23.78 1.97
C LEU A 320 1.96 22.76 1.07
N THR A 321 1.50 21.50 1.09
CA THR A 321 2.07 20.41 0.31
C THR A 321 0.99 19.64 -0.44
N THR A 322 1.37 18.98 -1.52
CA THR A 322 0.49 18.08 -2.26
C THR A 322 1.29 16.98 -2.96
N VAL A 323 0.59 15.94 -3.40
CA VAL A 323 1.16 14.86 -4.19
C VAL A 323 0.62 15.02 -5.61
N ASP A 324 1.52 15.19 -6.58
CA ASP A 324 1.14 15.32 -7.99
C ASP A 324 0.64 13.98 -8.58
N GLU A 325 0.16 14.01 -9.83
CA GLU A 325 -0.34 12.82 -10.53
C GLU A 325 0.72 11.72 -10.71
N HIS A 326 2.01 12.07 -10.58
CA HIS A 326 3.13 11.15 -10.65
C HIS A 326 3.61 10.67 -9.28
N GLY A 327 2.87 10.96 -8.20
CA GLY A 327 3.22 10.58 -6.84
C GLY A 327 4.35 11.42 -6.22
N ARG A 328 4.74 12.54 -6.84
CA ARG A 328 5.81 13.40 -6.31
C ARG A 328 5.23 14.38 -5.30
N LYS A 329 5.90 14.49 -4.16
CA LYS A 329 5.59 15.48 -3.13
C LYS A 329 6.07 16.85 -3.59
N THR A 330 5.15 17.78 -3.78
CA THR A 330 5.39 19.13 -4.31
C THR A 330 4.80 20.19 -3.38
N ARG A 331 5.25 21.44 -3.53
CA ARG A 331 4.71 22.58 -2.78
C ARG A 331 3.32 22.97 -3.31
N ARG A 332 2.45 23.42 -2.42
CA ARG A 332 1.15 24.00 -2.74
C ARG A 332 1.00 25.30 -1.96
N PRO A 333 1.23 26.47 -2.59
CA PRO A 333 0.98 27.76 -1.92
C PRO A 333 -0.47 27.85 -1.44
N ALA A 334 -0.70 28.46 -0.28
CA ALA A 334 -2.03 28.63 0.30
C ALA A 334 -2.25 30.05 0.82
N HIS A 335 -3.49 30.54 0.75
CA HIS A 335 -3.83 31.84 1.32
C HIS A 335 -3.87 31.79 2.84
N TYR A 336 -3.47 32.87 3.49
CA TYR A 336 -3.50 32.99 4.95
C TYR A 336 -4.91 32.77 5.51
N GLY A 337 -5.94 33.32 4.85
CA GLY A 337 -7.34 33.09 5.21
C GLY A 337 -7.79 31.63 5.08
N GLU A 338 -7.24 30.89 4.12
CA GLU A 338 -7.49 29.44 3.97
C GLU A 338 -6.86 28.68 5.14
N LEU A 339 -5.61 29.00 5.50
CA LEU A 339 -4.91 28.38 6.63
C LEU A 339 -5.63 28.63 7.96
N LEU A 340 -6.17 29.83 8.18
CA LEU A 340 -7.01 30.12 9.35
C LEU A 340 -8.27 29.24 9.38
N ALA A 341 -8.97 29.12 8.24
CA ALA A 341 -10.19 28.32 8.16
C ALA A 341 -9.92 26.82 8.34
N LEU A 342 -8.78 26.32 7.84
CA LEU A 342 -8.35 24.93 7.98
C LEU A 342 -7.98 24.57 9.42
N THR A 343 -7.25 25.45 10.09
CA THR A 343 -6.73 25.21 11.44
C THR A 343 -7.75 25.54 12.53
N GLY A 344 -8.74 26.40 12.24
CA GLY A 344 -9.74 26.85 13.21
C GLY A 344 -9.13 27.66 14.37
N THR A 345 -7.91 28.18 14.20
CA THR A 345 -7.15 28.90 15.22
C THR A 345 -7.32 30.42 15.11
N SER A 346 -6.77 31.18 16.06
CA SER A 346 -6.73 32.63 16.00
C SER A 346 -5.56 33.15 15.16
N GLU A 347 -5.69 34.35 14.60
CA GLU A 347 -4.60 34.99 13.83
C GLU A 347 -3.28 35.06 14.60
N ALA A 348 -3.33 35.36 15.90
CA ALA A 348 -2.15 35.45 16.75
C ALA A 348 -1.38 34.12 16.83
N VAL A 349 -2.08 32.99 16.88
CA VAL A 349 -1.47 31.66 16.94
C VAL A 349 -0.87 31.30 15.58
N LEU A 350 -1.61 31.52 14.48
CA LEU A 350 -1.10 31.24 13.15
C LEU A 350 0.12 32.11 12.81
N ASP A 351 0.09 33.41 13.15
CA ASP A 351 1.21 34.34 12.97
C ASP A 351 2.44 33.88 13.75
N LYS A 352 2.28 33.42 15.00
CA LYS A 352 3.37 32.88 15.80
C LYS A 352 3.96 31.62 15.16
N VAL A 353 3.12 30.68 14.72
CA VAL A 353 3.57 29.45 14.07
C VAL A 353 4.34 29.76 12.79
N ILE A 354 3.78 30.59 11.90
CA ILE A 354 4.46 31.00 10.66
C ILE A 354 5.82 31.64 10.97
N ARG A 355 5.85 32.58 11.92
CA ARG A 355 7.05 33.30 12.35
C ARG A 355 8.15 32.36 12.82
N VAL A 356 7.83 31.31 13.59
CA VAL A 356 8.82 30.32 14.07
C VAL A 356 9.55 29.63 12.92
N PHE A 357 8.88 29.37 11.79
CA PHE A 357 9.48 28.74 10.62
C PHE A 357 10.19 29.72 9.67
N ILE A 358 10.02 31.03 9.86
CA ILE A 358 10.71 32.08 9.09
C ILE A 358 11.95 32.58 9.85
N GLU A 359 11.77 32.95 11.12
CA GLU A 359 12.80 33.55 11.96
C GLU A 359 13.90 32.55 12.36
N GLY A 360 15.02 33.09 12.86
CA GLY A 360 16.17 32.27 13.28
C GLY A 360 16.92 31.64 12.10
N ARG A 361 17.02 32.36 10.98
CA ARG A 361 17.68 31.92 9.72
C ARG A 361 17.12 30.63 9.10
N ARG A 362 15.96 30.16 9.57
CA ARG A 362 15.28 28.99 9.01
C ARG A 362 14.85 29.22 7.58
N SER A 363 14.15 30.33 7.33
CA SER A 363 13.57 30.65 6.03
C SER A 363 12.86 29.45 5.41
N PHE A 364 12.12 28.67 6.20
CA PHE A 364 11.40 27.48 5.72
C PHE A 364 10.10 27.85 5.01
N LEU A 365 9.52 29.00 5.35
CA LEU A 365 8.34 29.58 4.73
C LEU A 365 8.66 30.93 4.10
N MET A 366 7.90 31.29 3.06
CA MET A 366 7.86 32.62 2.46
C MET A 366 6.44 33.17 2.56
N ILE A 367 6.33 34.49 2.62
CA ILE A 367 5.07 35.22 2.60
C ILE A 367 5.10 36.18 1.41
N ASP A 368 4.15 36.04 0.50
CA ASP A 368 3.85 37.08 -0.48
C ASP A 368 2.74 37.98 0.07
N GLN A 369 3.10 39.24 0.33
CA GLN A 369 2.20 40.21 0.96
C GLN A 369 1.27 40.84 -0.08
N MET A 370 -0.02 40.67 0.16
CA MET A 370 -1.12 41.26 -0.61
C MET A 370 -1.73 42.44 0.17
N SER A 371 -2.63 43.18 -0.47
CA SER A 371 -3.29 44.34 0.16
C SER A 371 -4.13 43.95 1.38
N ASP A 372 -4.81 42.80 1.33
CA ASP A 372 -5.47 42.19 2.48
C ASP A 372 -4.58 41.08 3.06
N LYS A 373 -4.40 41.08 4.38
CA LYS A 373 -3.66 40.04 5.12
C LYS A 373 -4.21 38.65 4.84
N LYS A 374 -5.53 38.50 4.67
CA LYS A 374 -6.15 37.19 4.40
C LYS A 374 -5.78 36.62 3.03
N ASP A 375 -5.44 37.49 2.08
CA ASP A 375 -5.04 37.12 0.74
C ASP A 375 -3.53 36.86 0.63
N ASN A 376 -2.75 37.17 1.67
CA ASN A 376 -1.32 36.83 1.73
C ASN A 376 -1.11 35.35 1.40
N ILE A 377 -0.16 35.08 0.52
CA ILE A 377 0.17 33.71 0.11
C ILE A 377 1.33 33.22 0.98
N ILE A 378 1.10 32.12 1.68
CA ILE A 378 2.12 31.40 2.44
C ILE A 378 2.58 30.22 1.60
N ASP A 379 3.89 30.01 1.52
CA ASP A 379 4.47 28.91 0.76
C ASP A 379 5.75 28.38 1.41
N ILE A 380 6.16 27.18 1.03
CA ILE A 380 7.45 26.60 1.40
C ILE A 380 8.54 27.22 0.53
N SER A 381 9.61 27.73 1.16
CA SER A 381 10.70 28.41 0.45
C SER A 381 11.41 27.52 -0.57
N HIS A 382 11.61 26.24 -0.24
CA HIS A 382 12.27 25.29 -1.12
C HIS A 382 11.73 23.85 -0.93
N GLU A 383 11.50 23.13 -2.02
CA GLU A 383 11.00 21.75 -2.01
C GLU A 383 11.91 20.75 -1.27
N SER A 384 13.18 21.10 -1.06
CA SER A 384 14.10 20.31 -0.24
C SER A 384 13.60 20.12 1.18
N LEU A 385 12.81 21.08 1.70
CA LEU A 385 12.16 20.95 2.99
C LEU A 385 11.25 19.73 3.03
N ILE A 386 10.43 19.56 1.99
CA ILE A 386 9.47 18.44 1.86
C ILE A 386 10.20 17.10 1.81
N ARG A 387 11.32 17.04 1.07
CA ARG A 387 12.08 15.81 0.85
C ARG A 387 12.96 15.39 2.03
N GLN A 388 13.60 16.35 2.71
CA GLN A 388 14.57 16.03 3.76
C GLN A 388 13.95 16.02 5.16
N TRP A 389 12.82 16.71 5.38
CA TRP A 389 12.20 16.73 6.69
C TRP A 389 11.34 15.49 6.92
N LYS A 390 11.87 14.52 7.66
CA LYS A 390 11.25 13.21 7.91
C LYS A 390 9.85 13.26 8.53
N ARG A 391 9.51 14.35 9.23
CA ARG A 391 8.15 14.54 9.77
C ARG A 391 7.20 15.03 8.69
N LEU A 392 7.60 16.04 7.92
CA LEU A 392 6.80 16.55 6.82
C LEU A 392 6.56 15.47 5.77
N ASP A 393 7.58 14.68 5.46
CA ASP A 393 7.48 13.56 4.53
C ASP A 393 6.33 12.60 4.88
N ARG A 394 6.18 12.27 6.18
CA ARG A 394 5.06 11.49 6.73
C ARG A 394 3.75 12.27 6.75
N TRP A 395 3.77 13.55 7.09
CA TRP A 395 2.56 14.38 7.10
C TRP A 395 1.94 14.52 5.71
N VAL A 396 2.76 14.59 4.65
CA VAL A 396 2.30 14.60 3.26
C VAL A 396 1.67 13.26 2.89
N GLU A 397 2.24 12.15 3.33
CA GLU A 397 1.66 10.80 3.11
C GLU A 397 0.31 10.65 3.80
N GLU A 398 0.25 11.00 5.09
CA GLU A 398 -1.00 10.99 5.87
C GLU A 398 -2.08 11.85 5.18
N GLU A 399 -1.73 13.06 4.75
CA GLU A 399 -2.65 13.95 4.05
C GLU A 399 -3.10 13.36 2.70
N GLY A 400 -2.18 12.76 1.94
CA GLY A 400 -2.46 12.11 0.67
C GLY A 400 -3.41 10.92 0.81
N GLU A 401 -3.26 10.11 1.85
CA GLU A 401 -4.16 8.99 2.16
C GLU A 401 -5.58 9.49 2.51
N MET A 402 -5.68 10.54 3.32
CA MET A 402 -6.96 11.15 3.68
C MET A 402 -7.65 11.75 2.44
N ALA A 403 -6.89 12.49 1.62
CA ALA A 403 -7.37 13.11 0.40
C ALA A 403 -7.84 12.06 -0.63
N SER A 404 -7.07 10.99 -0.82
CA SER A 404 -7.41 9.89 -1.72
C SER A 404 -8.73 9.22 -1.32
N THR A 405 -8.92 8.97 -0.02
CA THR A 405 -10.16 8.39 0.52
C THR A 405 -11.35 9.32 0.25
N TYR A 406 -11.19 10.62 0.46
CA TYR A 406 -12.24 11.61 0.18
C TYR A 406 -12.54 11.74 -1.33
N MET A 407 -11.52 11.72 -2.18
CA MET A 407 -11.68 11.76 -3.64
C MET A 407 -12.44 10.52 -4.15
N LYS A 408 -12.13 9.35 -3.61
CA LYS A 408 -12.89 8.11 -3.90
C LYS A 408 -14.35 8.22 -3.44
N LEU A 409 -14.61 8.72 -2.23
CA LEU A 409 -15.97 8.95 -1.75
C LEU A 409 -16.73 9.95 -2.63
N SER A 410 -16.05 11.00 -3.10
CA SER A 410 -16.62 12.00 -4.00
C SER A 410 -16.96 11.41 -5.36
N GLN A 411 -16.08 10.56 -5.90
CA GLN A 411 -16.33 9.83 -7.15
C GLN A 411 -17.49 8.85 -7.01
N ASP A 412 -17.56 8.12 -5.89
CA ASP A 412 -18.67 7.20 -5.59
C ASP A 412 -20.01 7.94 -5.50
N TYR A 413 -20.04 9.10 -4.84
CA TYR A 413 -21.20 9.96 -4.81
C TYR A 413 -21.60 10.44 -6.21
N GLN A 414 -20.65 10.87 -7.04
CA GLN A 414 -20.94 11.29 -8.42
C GLN A 414 -21.56 10.14 -9.23
N LEU A 415 -21.03 8.92 -9.10
CA LEU A 415 -21.60 7.74 -9.76
C LEU A 415 -23.00 7.41 -9.22
N TYR A 416 -23.25 7.59 -7.93
CA TYR A 416 -24.58 7.44 -7.34
C TYR A 416 -25.57 8.48 -7.86
N ALA A 417 -25.15 9.76 -7.93
CA ALA A 417 -25.95 10.85 -8.50
C ALA A 417 -26.29 10.58 -9.98
N ASP A 418 -25.36 10.00 -10.72
CA ASP A 418 -25.52 9.54 -12.10
C ASP A 418 -26.34 8.23 -12.24
N LYS A 419 -26.80 7.63 -11.13
CA LYS A 419 -27.49 6.33 -11.07
C LYS A 419 -26.67 5.15 -11.63
N LYS A 420 -25.35 5.26 -11.61
CA LYS A 420 -24.40 4.23 -12.05
C LYS A 420 -23.83 3.40 -10.89
N LYS A 421 -24.05 3.83 -9.64
CA LYS A 421 -23.63 3.14 -8.41
C LYS A 421 -24.76 3.19 -7.38
N ASP A 422 -24.91 2.13 -6.59
CA ASP A 422 -25.79 2.10 -5.42
C ASP A 422 -25.09 2.71 -4.18
N LEU A 423 -25.85 2.91 -3.09
CA LEU A 423 -25.30 3.29 -1.79
C LEU A 423 -24.18 2.32 -1.33
N LEU A 424 -23.22 2.84 -0.56
CA LEU A 424 -22.11 2.06 -0.03
C LEU A 424 -22.61 0.93 0.88
N LYS A 425 -21.99 -0.26 0.79
CA LYS A 425 -22.33 -1.43 1.61
C LYS A 425 -21.07 -2.18 2.04
N GLY A 426 -21.18 -2.96 3.12
CA GLY A 426 -20.13 -3.85 3.59
C GLY A 426 -18.82 -3.11 3.88
N THR A 427 -17.73 -3.55 3.26
CA THR A 427 -16.38 -3.03 3.48
C THR A 427 -16.19 -1.59 3.00
N GLU A 428 -16.83 -1.18 1.90
CA GLU A 428 -16.71 0.20 1.40
C GLU A 428 -17.30 1.21 2.40
N LEU A 429 -18.45 0.87 2.99
CA LEU A 429 -19.11 1.69 4.00
C LEU A 429 -18.33 1.71 5.32
N SER A 430 -17.78 0.57 5.75
CA SER A 430 -16.97 0.55 6.97
C SER A 430 -15.70 1.40 6.82
N LEU A 431 -15.00 1.30 5.70
CA LEU A 431 -13.80 2.11 5.44
C LEU A 431 -14.13 3.60 5.39
N ALA A 432 -15.21 4.00 4.70
CA ALA A 432 -15.62 5.41 4.63
C ALA A 432 -16.07 5.96 5.99
N ARG A 433 -16.75 5.15 6.80
CA ARG A 433 -17.16 5.51 8.18
C ARG A 433 -15.95 5.66 9.09
N ASP A 434 -15.07 4.66 9.11
CA ASP A 434 -13.87 4.65 9.95
C ASP A 434 -12.96 5.85 9.63
N TRP A 435 -12.83 6.18 8.33
CA TRP A 435 -12.14 7.39 7.89
C TRP A 435 -12.81 8.66 8.45
N TYR A 436 -14.12 8.81 8.29
CA TYR A 436 -14.84 10.00 8.76
C TYR A 436 -14.76 10.16 10.29
N GLU A 437 -14.90 9.07 11.04
CA GLU A 437 -14.84 9.06 12.51
C GLU A 437 -13.45 9.38 13.05
N ARG A 438 -12.39 8.85 12.43
CA ARG A 438 -11.00 9.06 12.87
C ARG A 438 -10.45 10.42 12.46
N PHE A 439 -10.70 10.84 11.22
CA PHE A 439 -10.08 12.04 10.66
C PHE A 439 -10.90 13.30 10.92
N GLN A 440 -12.24 13.20 10.99
CA GLN A 440 -13.16 14.33 11.17
C GLN A 440 -12.87 15.49 10.21
N PRO A 441 -12.96 15.27 8.89
CA PRO A 441 -12.64 16.29 7.88
C PRO A 441 -13.50 17.55 8.06
N THR A 442 -12.87 18.73 7.95
CA THR A 442 -13.59 20.01 7.91
C THR A 442 -14.02 20.33 6.48
N GLU A 443 -15.04 21.17 6.32
CA GLU A 443 -15.46 21.64 5.00
C GLU A 443 -14.36 22.44 4.30
N ALA A 444 -13.59 23.22 5.05
CA ALA A 444 -12.42 23.94 4.54
C ALA A 444 -11.37 22.97 3.97
N TRP A 445 -11.09 21.88 4.68
CA TRP A 445 -10.16 20.85 4.22
C TRP A 445 -10.67 20.17 2.94
N ALA A 446 -11.94 19.77 2.91
CA ALA A 446 -12.51 19.05 1.79
C ALA A 446 -12.57 19.88 0.50
N LYS A 447 -12.85 21.19 0.60
CA LYS A 447 -12.87 22.13 -0.54
C LYS A 447 -11.55 22.18 -1.32
N ARG A 448 -10.43 21.84 -0.70
CA ARG A 448 -9.10 21.77 -1.36
C ARG A 448 -9.01 20.70 -2.44
N TYR A 449 -9.89 19.69 -2.38
CA TYR A 449 -9.89 18.53 -3.26
C TYR A 449 -11.18 18.45 -4.08
N ASN A 450 -12.33 18.68 -3.45
CA ASN A 450 -13.63 18.63 -4.11
C ASN A 450 -14.68 19.44 -3.32
N THR A 451 -15.52 20.20 -4.03
CA THR A 451 -16.59 21.03 -3.44
C THR A 451 -17.82 20.24 -2.99
N LEU A 452 -17.91 18.94 -3.28
CA LEU A 452 -19.07 18.08 -3.00
C LEU A 452 -19.14 17.57 -1.54
N PHE A 453 -18.44 18.19 -0.60
CA PHE A 453 -18.31 17.68 0.77
C PHE A 453 -19.65 17.45 1.47
N ALA A 454 -20.56 18.42 1.41
CA ALA A 454 -21.88 18.32 2.04
C ALA A 454 -22.68 17.15 1.46
N ALA A 455 -22.63 16.96 0.15
CA ALA A 455 -23.34 15.88 -0.54
C ALA A 455 -22.72 14.51 -0.25
N CYS A 456 -21.39 14.42 -0.17
CA CYS A 456 -20.68 13.20 0.23
C CYS A 456 -21.03 12.78 1.65
N ARG A 457 -21.15 13.76 2.57
CA ARG A 457 -21.56 13.51 3.96
C ARG A 457 -22.99 12.97 4.04
N GLU A 458 -23.90 13.53 3.26
CA GLU A 458 -25.28 13.03 3.17
C GLU A 458 -25.33 11.61 2.59
N TYR A 459 -24.59 11.36 1.50
CA TYR A 459 -24.46 10.05 0.86
C TYR A 459 -23.92 8.98 1.81
N LEU A 460 -22.91 9.30 2.61
CA LEU A 460 -22.39 8.41 3.65
C LEU A 460 -23.48 8.12 4.70
N GLY A 461 -24.16 9.16 5.20
CA GLY A 461 -25.24 9.01 6.18
C GLY A 461 -26.43 8.19 5.68
N ASP A 462 -26.78 8.30 4.40
CA ASP A 462 -27.84 7.51 3.79
C ASP A 462 -27.44 6.05 3.57
N SER A 463 -26.18 5.82 3.21
CA SER A 463 -25.59 4.48 3.14
C SER A 463 -25.63 3.77 4.50
N GLU A 464 -25.33 4.47 5.60
CA GLU A 464 -25.44 3.92 6.96
C GLU A 464 -26.87 3.57 7.36
N LYS A 465 -27.84 4.43 7.04
CA LYS A 465 -29.26 4.16 7.31
C LYS A 465 -29.74 2.96 6.51
N ALA A 466 -29.33 2.84 5.25
CA ALA A 466 -29.67 1.71 4.39
C ALA A 466 -29.09 0.40 4.94
N GLU A 467 -27.82 0.38 5.36
CA GLU A 467 -27.19 -0.82 5.95
C GLU A 467 -27.91 -1.26 7.25
N LYS A 468 -28.26 -0.31 8.12
CA LYS A 468 -29.03 -0.61 9.34
C LYS A 468 -30.40 -1.20 9.02
N ARG A 469 -31.09 -0.70 7.98
CA ARG A 469 -32.37 -1.25 7.51
C ARG A 469 -32.20 -2.66 6.94
N ASP A 470 -31.19 -2.89 6.10
CA ASP A 470 -30.92 -4.20 5.50
C ASP A 470 -30.54 -5.24 6.57
N ARG A 471 -29.73 -4.88 7.56
CA ARG A 471 -29.42 -5.77 8.70
C ARG A 471 -30.68 -6.13 9.49
N LYS A 472 -31.56 -5.15 9.75
CA LYS A 472 -32.84 -5.41 10.45
C LYS A 472 -33.74 -6.33 9.63
N ASN A 473 -33.85 -6.11 8.32
CA ASN A 473 -34.64 -6.95 7.42
C ASN A 473 -34.10 -8.37 7.33
N ARG A 474 -32.77 -8.55 7.20
CA ARG A 474 -32.14 -9.88 7.21
C ARG A 474 -32.35 -10.60 8.54
N ARG A 475 -32.30 -9.90 9.67
CA ARG A 475 -32.60 -10.48 10.98
C ARG A 475 -34.06 -10.93 11.07
N ASN A 476 -34.99 -10.09 10.64
CA ASN A 476 -36.41 -10.43 10.64
C ASN A 476 -36.73 -11.58 9.68
N LEU A 477 -36.08 -11.64 8.52
CA LEU A 477 -36.21 -12.75 7.57
C LEU A 477 -35.70 -14.06 8.16
N LYS A 478 -34.52 -14.05 8.80
CA LYS A 478 -33.99 -15.22 9.53
C LYS A 478 -34.95 -15.68 10.62
N ILE A 479 -35.48 -14.76 11.42
CA ILE A 479 -36.48 -15.08 12.46
C ILE A 479 -37.72 -15.72 11.82
N GLY A 480 -38.22 -15.17 10.72
CA GLY A 480 -39.35 -15.74 9.98
C GLY A 480 -39.09 -17.16 9.46
N ILE A 481 -37.91 -17.40 8.88
CA ILE A 481 -37.49 -18.72 8.40
C ILE A 481 -37.42 -19.72 9.56
N TRP A 482 -36.79 -19.34 10.68
CA TRP A 482 -36.70 -20.20 11.87
C TRP A 482 -38.07 -20.49 12.50
N SER A 483 -38.97 -19.51 12.52
CA SER A 483 -40.35 -19.74 12.99
C SER A 483 -41.12 -20.71 12.08
N LEU A 484 -40.94 -20.61 10.76
CA LEU A 484 -41.59 -21.51 9.80
C LEU A 484 -41.06 -22.94 9.94
N ALA A 485 -39.73 -23.09 10.10
CA ALA A 485 -39.11 -24.38 10.36
C ALA A 485 -39.62 -25.02 11.66
N GLY A 486 -39.77 -24.23 12.74
CA GLY A 486 -40.34 -24.70 14.00
C GLY A 486 -41.78 -25.21 13.86
N VAL A 487 -42.62 -24.51 13.09
CA VAL A 487 -44.00 -24.95 12.80
C VAL A 487 -44.01 -26.27 12.00
N MET A 488 -43.12 -26.42 11.02
CA MET A 488 -43.00 -27.66 10.24
C MET A 488 -42.59 -28.86 11.09
N VAL A 489 -41.66 -28.67 12.03
CA VAL A 489 -41.25 -29.74 12.97
C VAL A 489 -42.40 -30.14 13.88
N LEU A 490 -43.14 -29.18 14.45
CA LEU A 490 -44.31 -29.47 15.27
C LEU A 490 -45.41 -30.21 14.49
N ALA A 491 -45.64 -29.84 13.23
CA ALA A 491 -46.56 -30.54 12.35
C ALA A 491 -46.09 -31.98 12.06
N ALA A 492 -44.79 -32.19 11.81
CA ALA A 492 -44.22 -33.51 11.59
C ALA A 492 -44.35 -34.40 12.84
N VAL A 493 -44.05 -33.85 14.03
CA VAL A 493 -44.24 -34.55 15.32
C VAL A 493 -45.70 -34.91 15.52
N TYR A 494 -46.63 -33.99 15.26
CA TYR A 494 -48.06 -34.26 15.35
C TYR A 494 -48.48 -35.40 14.40
N PHE A 495 -48.06 -35.36 13.13
CA PHE A 495 -48.40 -36.40 12.15
C PHE A 495 -47.79 -37.77 12.46
N PHE A 496 -46.61 -37.82 13.08
CA PHE A 496 -45.96 -39.07 13.48
C PHE A 496 -46.52 -39.65 14.79
N VAL A 497 -46.77 -38.80 15.79
CA VAL A 497 -47.15 -39.24 17.14
C VAL A 497 -48.66 -39.51 17.24
N TYR A 498 -49.50 -38.75 16.52
CA TYR A 498 -50.96 -38.93 16.52
C TYR A 498 -51.42 -40.36 16.16
N PRO A 499 -50.93 -41.01 15.09
CA PRO A 499 -51.34 -42.38 14.77
C PRO A 499 -50.87 -43.40 15.82
N ILE A 500 -49.70 -43.21 16.43
CA ILE A 500 -49.15 -44.12 17.46
C ILE A 500 -50.02 -44.09 18.74
N ILE A 501 -50.42 -42.89 19.18
CA ILE A 501 -51.30 -42.73 20.35
C ILE A 501 -52.70 -43.30 20.06
N ARG A 502 -53.21 -43.13 18.84
CA ARG A 502 -54.50 -43.72 18.46
C ARG A 502 -54.47 -45.26 18.46
N ASP A 503 -53.42 -45.85 17.91
CA ASP A 503 -53.27 -47.31 17.79
C ASP A 503 -53.13 -47.99 19.16
N SER A 504 -52.37 -47.36 20.08
CA SER A 504 -52.22 -47.82 21.48
C SER A 504 -53.49 -47.77 22.33
N LEU A 505 -54.41 -46.84 22.04
CA LEU A 505 -55.70 -46.76 22.73
C LEU A 505 -56.69 -47.85 22.28
N ASP A 506 -56.63 -48.25 21.01
CA ASP A 506 -57.48 -49.33 20.48
C ASP A 506 -56.98 -50.72 20.92
N THR A 507 -55.66 -50.92 21.07
CA THR A 507 -55.10 -52.16 21.64
C THR A 507 -55.44 -52.37 23.11
N MET A 508 -55.46 -51.32 23.93
CA MET A 508 -55.85 -51.43 25.35
C MET A 508 -57.31 -51.85 25.56
N ARG A 509 -58.24 -51.48 24.67
CA ARG A 509 -59.63 -51.91 24.74
C ARG A 509 -59.77 -53.41 24.48
N THR A 510 -59.06 -53.87 23.45
CA THR A 510 -59.06 -55.28 23.04
C THR A 510 -58.46 -56.20 24.11
N TYR A 511 -57.42 -55.74 24.82
CA TYR A 511 -56.80 -56.46 25.95
C TYR A 511 -57.75 -56.63 27.15
N ASN A 512 -58.53 -55.60 27.49
CA ASN A 512 -59.46 -55.65 28.62
C ASN A 512 -60.66 -56.58 28.38
N ASP A 513 -61.15 -56.66 27.13
CA ASP A 513 -62.24 -57.57 26.77
C ASP A 513 -61.81 -59.05 26.78
N LEU A 514 -60.58 -59.35 26.32
CA LEU A 514 -59.99 -60.70 26.39
C LEU A 514 -59.74 -61.14 27.84
N LYS A 515 -59.29 -60.22 28.70
CA LYS A 515 -59.09 -60.48 30.13
C LYS A 515 -60.40 -60.75 30.86
N ALA A 516 -61.49 -60.07 30.50
CA ALA A 516 -62.81 -60.31 31.07
C ALA A 516 -63.37 -61.69 30.70
N GLN A 517 -63.12 -62.17 29.47
CA GLN A 517 -63.54 -63.51 29.05
C GLN A 517 -62.75 -64.63 29.76
N ALA A 518 -61.44 -64.45 29.96
CA ALA A 518 -60.60 -65.44 30.65
C ALA A 518 -60.98 -65.63 32.13
N VAL A 519 -61.36 -64.55 32.83
CA VAL A 519 -61.82 -64.60 34.23
C VAL A 519 -63.16 -65.33 34.35
N ALA A 520 -64.09 -65.09 33.43
CA ALA A 520 -65.40 -65.76 33.42
C ALA A 520 -65.29 -67.28 33.18
N SER A 521 -64.32 -67.72 32.38
CA SER A 521 -64.05 -69.16 32.18
C SER A 521 -63.36 -69.82 33.38
N PHE A 522 -62.66 -69.06 34.22
CA PHE A 522 -62.01 -69.59 35.43
C PHE A 522 -63.00 -69.82 36.57
N GLU A 523 -63.99 -68.93 36.73
CA GLU A 523 -65.08 -69.10 37.73
C GLU A 523 -65.97 -70.31 37.43
N GLN A 524 -66.22 -70.64 36.14
CA GLN A 524 -67.01 -71.81 35.77
C GLN A 524 -66.32 -73.16 36.03
N LEU A 525 -64.99 -73.18 36.10
CA LEU A 525 -64.21 -74.40 36.38
C LEU A 525 -64.06 -74.68 37.88
N GLN A 526 -64.24 -73.68 38.74
CA GLN A 526 -64.10 -73.81 40.19
C GLN A 526 -65.37 -74.36 40.88
N ASP A 527 -66.53 -74.29 40.22
CA ASP A 527 -67.84 -74.73 40.76
C ASP A 527 -68.12 -76.24 40.59
N GLN A 528 -67.30 -76.99 39.83
CA GLN A 528 -67.56 -78.41 39.51
C GLN A 528 -66.77 -79.44 40.35
N ASP A 529 -65.77 -79.04 41.15
CA ASP A 529 -65.06 -79.97 42.06
C ASP A 529 -64.42 -79.25 43.28
N PRO A 530 -64.99 -79.34 44.50
CA PRO A 530 -64.55 -78.54 45.66
C PRO A 530 -63.33 -79.07 46.43
N GLN A 531 -62.62 -80.10 45.95
CA GLN A 531 -61.48 -80.71 46.68
C GLN A 531 -60.17 -80.81 45.88
N ALA A 532 -59.93 -79.91 44.92
CA ALA A 532 -58.60 -79.78 44.32
C ALA A 532 -57.69 -78.89 45.20
N SER A 533 -56.59 -79.46 45.69
CA SER A 533 -55.52 -78.81 46.46
C SER A 533 -54.70 -77.82 45.62
N ASP A 534 -54.17 -76.77 46.26
CA ASP A 534 -53.39 -75.64 45.72
C ASP A 534 -52.01 -75.98 45.09
N ASP A 535 -51.80 -77.15 44.48
CA ASP A 535 -50.50 -77.55 43.92
C ASP A 535 -50.61 -78.03 42.44
N PRO A 536 -50.09 -77.29 41.43
CA PRO A 536 -50.40 -77.53 40.01
C PRO A 536 -49.68 -78.71 39.33
N GLU A 537 -48.77 -79.43 39.99
CA GLU A 537 -47.93 -80.44 39.31
C GLU A 537 -48.46 -81.88 39.31
N GLN A 538 -49.56 -82.20 40.01
CA GLN A 538 -50.04 -83.60 40.11
C GLN A 538 -51.35 -83.94 39.37
N ALA A 539 -51.95 -83.02 38.62
CA ALA A 539 -53.31 -83.21 38.10
C ALA A 539 -53.44 -83.78 36.67
N GLY A 540 -52.35 -84.12 35.95
CA GLY A 540 -52.38 -85.03 34.79
C GLY A 540 -53.46 -84.83 33.70
N ILE A 541 -54.06 -83.65 33.57
CA ILE A 541 -55.16 -83.33 32.65
C ILE A 541 -54.84 -81.97 32.02
N SER A 542 -54.79 -81.94 30.69
CA SER A 542 -54.46 -80.77 29.85
C SER A 542 -55.72 -79.97 29.48
N PRO A 543 -55.83 -78.68 29.86
CA PRO A 543 -56.72 -77.73 29.22
C PRO A 543 -55.87 -76.71 28.44
N GLN A 544 -55.23 -77.16 27.36
CA GLN A 544 -54.31 -76.34 26.56
C GLN A 544 -54.99 -75.27 25.70
N GLU A 545 -56.27 -75.42 25.32
CA GLU A 545 -56.87 -74.58 24.27
C GLU A 545 -57.13 -73.10 24.63
N PRO A 546 -57.60 -72.72 25.84
CA PRO A 546 -57.83 -71.32 26.16
C PRO A 546 -56.51 -70.54 26.37
N TYR A 547 -55.50 -71.21 26.95
CA TYR A 547 -54.18 -70.65 27.22
C TYR A 547 -53.36 -70.48 25.94
N LEU A 548 -53.46 -71.42 24.99
CA LEU A 548 -52.86 -71.28 23.66
C LEU A 548 -53.46 -70.12 22.87
N LYS A 549 -54.78 -69.90 22.92
CA LYS A 549 -55.42 -68.77 22.20
C LYS A 549 -55.01 -67.41 22.74
N LEU A 550 -54.73 -67.32 24.05
CA LEU A 550 -54.18 -66.11 24.67
C LEU A 550 -52.74 -65.88 24.21
N LEU A 551 -51.91 -66.92 24.18
CA LEU A 551 -50.54 -66.88 23.68
C LEU A 551 -50.46 -66.54 22.18
N GLU A 552 -51.31 -67.12 21.34
CA GLU A 552 -51.40 -66.82 19.90
C GLU A 552 -51.82 -65.36 19.63
N SER A 553 -52.66 -64.78 20.48
CA SER A 553 -53.08 -63.38 20.36
C SER A 553 -51.97 -62.39 20.76
N ILE A 554 -51.12 -62.80 21.70
CA ILE A 554 -49.94 -62.07 22.16
C ILE A 554 -48.80 -62.19 21.12
N GLU A 555 -48.63 -63.38 20.52
CA GLU A 555 -47.66 -63.64 19.44
C GLU A 555 -48.01 -62.91 18.13
N LYS A 556 -49.30 -62.84 17.76
CA LYS A 556 -49.71 -62.10 16.54
C LYS A 556 -49.50 -60.60 16.61
N GLN A 557 -49.37 -60.01 17.81
CA GLN A 557 -49.06 -58.59 17.99
C GLN A 557 -47.58 -58.32 18.30
N GLY A 558 -46.78 -59.37 18.55
CA GLY A 558 -45.34 -59.29 18.80
C GLY A 558 -44.53 -59.63 17.56
N ILE A 559 -44.14 -58.61 16.79
CA ILE A 559 -43.37 -58.75 15.55
C ILE A 559 -41.92 -59.22 15.83
N PHE A 560 -41.64 -60.46 15.40
CA PHE A 560 -40.38 -61.11 14.97
C PHE A 560 -39.31 -61.55 15.99
N TYR A 561 -39.14 -62.88 16.12
CA TYR A 561 -37.84 -63.58 15.99
C TYR A 561 -38.03 -64.99 15.41
N ARG A 562 -37.16 -65.39 14.47
CA ARG A 562 -37.31 -66.55 13.55
C ARG A 562 -36.84 -67.89 14.11
N GLU A 563 -37.42 -68.93 13.51
CA GLU A 563 -37.64 -70.32 13.92
C GLU A 563 -36.59 -71.34 13.42
N ASP A 564 -35.37 -70.93 13.07
CA ASP A 564 -34.48 -71.81 12.28
C ASP A 564 -33.46 -72.64 13.10
N ALA A 565 -33.41 -72.52 14.43
CA ALA A 565 -32.39 -73.20 15.26
C ALA A 565 -32.85 -74.53 15.91
N VAL A 566 -34.15 -74.85 15.91
CA VAL A 566 -34.68 -76.01 16.65
C VAL A 566 -34.68 -77.31 15.81
N ARG A 567 -34.57 -77.19 14.48
CA ARG A 567 -34.60 -78.37 13.59
C ARG A 567 -33.27 -79.13 13.45
N ALA A 568 -32.13 -78.57 13.86
CA ALA A 568 -30.83 -79.22 13.67
C ALA A 568 -30.33 -80.05 14.87
N GLN A 569 -30.83 -79.81 16.08
CA GLN A 569 -30.36 -80.54 17.28
C GLN A 569 -31.14 -81.85 17.54
N ILE A 570 -32.23 -82.11 16.81
CA ILE A 570 -33.04 -83.33 16.92
C ILE A 570 -32.38 -84.52 16.16
N GLU A 571 -31.43 -84.26 15.25
CA GLU A 571 -30.70 -85.32 14.53
C GLU A 571 -29.44 -85.82 15.25
N ALA A 572 -28.99 -85.20 16.35
CA ALA A 572 -27.63 -85.43 16.85
C ALA A 572 -27.47 -86.35 18.09
N LEU A 573 -28.52 -86.74 18.81
CA LEU A 573 -28.35 -87.61 20.00
C LEU A 573 -29.47 -88.65 20.14
N GLY A 574 -29.24 -89.84 19.59
CA GLY A 574 -29.89 -91.09 20.01
C GLY A 574 -28.90 -91.99 20.75
N GLU A 575 -29.36 -92.53 21.89
CA GLU A 575 -28.96 -93.79 22.58
C GLU A 575 -27.49 -93.95 23.03
N ASP A 576 -27.07 -94.53 24.16
CA ASP A 576 -27.62 -95.14 25.40
C ASP A 576 -26.35 -95.39 26.33
N PRO A 577 -26.33 -96.21 27.40
CA PRO A 577 -26.27 -95.79 28.81
C PRO A 577 -25.00 -96.24 29.59
N GLY A 578 -24.88 -95.73 30.82
CA GLY A 578 -24.04 -96.30 31.87
C GLY A 578 -22.96 -95.34 32.38
N ASP A 579 -22.60 -95.30 33.64
CA ASP A 579 -22.97 -96.03 34.85
C ASP A 579 -22.20 -95.30 35.98
N ILE A 580 -22.63 -95.47 37.24
CA ILE A 580 -21.81 -95.29 38.47
C ILE A 580 -21.36 -93.84 38.80
N THR A 581 -21.58 -93.20 39.95
CA THR A 581 -22.38 -93.39 41.18
C THR A 581 -22.14 -92.14 42.04
N ALA A 582 -23.03 -91.92 43.01
CA ALA A 582 -22.74 -91.53 44.40
C ALA A 582 -22.68 -90.05 44.80
N GLY A 583 -23.64 -89.72 45.67
CA GLY A 583 -23.50 -88.80 46.80
C GLY A 583 -24.21 -87.47 46.59
N ALA A 584 -25.51 -87.34 46.85
CA ALA A 584 -26.08 -87.08 48.20
C ALA A 584 -25.38 -85.88 48.87
N GLU A 585 -26.03 -84.81 49.29
CA GLU A 585 -27.36 -84.71 49.87
C GLU A 585 -27.69 -83.22 50.07
N GLU A 586 -29.00 -82.94 50.10
CA GLU A 586 -29.65 -81.93 50.92
C GLU A 586 -29.40 -80.41 50.80
N ALA A 587 -30.57 -79.75 50.65
CA ALA A 587 -31.03 -78.58 51.39
C ALA A 587 -30.92 -77.19 50.73
N ALA A 588 -32.12 -76.70 50.41
CA ALA A 588 -32.61 -75.34 50.61
C ALA A 588 -32.10 -74.23 49.68
N TYR A 589 -33.04 -73.75 48.86
CA TYR A 589 -33.30 -72.34 48.52
C TYR A 589 -32.10 -71.49 48.05
N ARG A 590 -32.03 -71.24 46.74
CA ARG A 590 -31.63 -69.95 46.12
C ARG A 590 -31.85 -70.00 44.60
N PRO A 591 -32.64 -69.07 44.00
CA PRO A 591 -32.52 -68.77 42.58
C PRO A 591 -31.22 -67.98 42.41
N GLY A 592 -30.12 -68.69 42.22
CA GLY A 592 -28.79 -68.12 42.25
C GLY A 592 -28.04 -68.45 40.98
N LYS A 593 -28.14 -67.53 40.01
CA LYS A 593 -27.13 -67.27 38.97
C LYS A 593 -26.55 -68.52 38.32
N ASP A 594 -27.15 -68.97 37.22
CA ASP A 594 -26.29 -69.36 36.09
C ASP A 594 -26.96 -69.36 34.72
N VAL A 595 -28.18 -68.83 34.57
CA VAL A 595 -28.60 -68.38 33.23
C VAL A 595 -27.73 -67.19 32.82
N ALA A 596 -27.42 -66.28 33.74
CA ALA A 596 -26.42 -65.24 33.49
C ALA A 596 -24.99 -65.77 33.36
N GLY A 597 -24.74 -67.06 33.69
CA GLY A 597 -23.43 -67.71 33.69
C GLY A 597 -23.19 -68.65 32.53
N LYS A 598 -24.21 -69.37 32.03
CA LYS A 598 -24.22 -70.01 30.71
C LYS A 598 -24.46 -69.00 29.60
N LEU A 599 -25.32 -67.99 29.81
CA LEU A 599 -25.37 -66.84 28.92
C LEU A 599 -24.08 -66.02 29.03
N LYS A 600 -23.39 -65.95 30.20
CA LYS A 600 -22.02 -65.39 30.25
C LYS A 600 -20.98 -66.33 29.69
N ALA A 601 -21.11 -67.65 29.75
CA ALA A 601 -20.10 -68.59 29.29
C ALA A 601 -20.18 -68.71 27.77
N ASP A 602 -21.39 -68.76 27.20
CA ASP A 602 -21.65 -68.70 25.76
C ASP A 602 -21.45 -67.28 25.23
N MET A 603 -21.87 -66.22 25.96
CA MET A 603 -21.47 -64.85 25.59
C MET A 603 -20.01 -64.58 25.85
N SER A 604 -19.31 -65.29 26.75
CA SER A 604 -17.88 -65.15 26.94
C SER A 604 -17.12 -66.02 25.98
N GLU A 605 -17.64 -67.14 25.48
CA GLU A 605 -17.00 -67.88 24.39
C GLU A 605 -17.21 -67.11 23.09
N LEU A 606 -18.41 -66.54 22.84
CA LEU A 606 -18.63 -65.64 21.71
C LEU A 606 -17.89 -64.30 21.89
N TRP A 607 -17.84 -63.72 23.09
CA TRP A 607 -17.02 -62.52 23.35
C TRP A 607 -15.54 -62.86 23.34
N VAL A 608 -15.08 -64.04 23.75
CA VAL A 608 -13.66 -64.42 23.71
C VAL A 608 -13.26 -64.78 22.30
N ASP A 609 -14.15 -65.32 21.46
CA ASP A 609 -13.89 -65.58 20.03
C ASP A 609 -14.03 -64.30 19.18
N ILE A 610 -14.92 -63.37 19.57
CA ILE A 610 -15.04 -62.01 19.00
C ILE A 610 -13.93 -61.09 19.53
N LEU A 611 -13.50 -61.21 20.79
CA LEU A 611 -12.32 -60.51 21.33
C LEU A 611 -11.03 -61.14 20.85
N ALA A 612 -10.97 -62.44 20.58
CA ALA A 612 -9.81 -63.08 19.98
C ALA A 612 -9.72 -62.71 18.50
N LYS A 613 -10.84 -62.68 17.75
CA LYS A 613 -10.85 -62.13 16.38
C LYS A 613 -10.66 -60.62 16.32
N LEU A 614 -11.18 -59.84 17.28
CA LEU A 614 -10.91 -58.40 17.38
C LEU A 614 -9.50 -58.13 17.88
N LYS A 615 -8.92 -58.95 18.76
CA LYS A 615 -7.51 -58.86 19.17
C LYS A 615 -6.55 -59.35 18.10
N ASP A 616 -6.90 -60.37 17.32
CA ASP A 616 -6.11 -60.83 16.18
C ASP A 616 -6.19 -59.81 15.04
N LEU A 617 -7.34 -59.13 14.84
CA LEU A 617 -7.46 -57.99 13.93
C LEU A 617 -6.84 -56.69 14.48
N GLU A 618 -6.85 -56.43 15.79
CA GLU A 618 -6.15 -55.30 16.43
C GLU A 618 -4.63 -55.53 16.43
N ALA A 619 -4.17 -56.77 16.60
CA ALA A 619 -2.76 -57.15 16.56
C ALA A 619 -2.17 -57.08 15.13
N GLU A 620 -2.98 -57.21 14.09
CA GLU A 620 -2.56 -57.01 12.69
C GLU A 620 -2.58 -55.53 12.23
N LEU A 621 -3.11 -54.57 13.02
CA LEU A 621 -3.43 -53.24 12.47
C LEU A 621 -2.95 -51.98 13.21
N ASP A 622 -2.26 -52.02 14.37
CA ASP A 622 -1.88 -50.75 15.03
C ASP A 622 -0.37 -50.51 15.30
N GLU A 623 0.48 -51.54 15.45
CA GLU A 623 1.93 -51.32 15.59
C GLU A 623 2.71 -51.50 14.28
N GLU A 624 2.42 -52.55 13.49
CA GLU A 624 3.22 -52.87 12.29
C GLU A 624 2.98 -51.87 11.14
N ASN A 625 1.73 -51.43 10.91
CA ASN A 625 1.42 -50.44 9.86
C ASN A 625 1.86 -49.02 10.24
N TRP A 626 1.86 -48.69 11.54
CA TRP A 626 2.44 -47.44 12.03
C TRP A 626 3.97 -47.48 11.95
N GLU A 627 4.64 -48.58 12.35
CA GLU A 627 6.10 -48.71 12.19
C GLU A 627 6.53 -48.73 10.71
N ILE A 628 5.71 -49.28 9.79
CA ILE A 628 5.96 -49.18 8.35
C ILE A 628 5.82 -47.73 7.87
N ALA A 629 4.71 -47.05 8.22
CA ALA A 629 4.53 -45.64 7.85
C ALA A 629 5.61 -44.72 8.46
N ASP A 630 6.02 -45.01 9.70
CA ASP A 630 7.02 -44.24 10.44
C ASP A 630 8.46 -44.52 10.01
N SER A 631 8.74 -45.74 9.53
CA SER A 631 10.04 -46.08 8.93
C SER A 631 10.17 -45.61 7.48
N GLU A 632 9.07 -45.55 6.72
CA GLU A 632 9.05 -44.99 5.36
C GLU A 632 9.10 -43.45 5.36
N GLY A 633 8.43 -42.78 6.31
CA GLY A 633 8.55 -41.35 6.53
C GLY A 633 8.06 -40.45 5.38
N THR A 634 7.12 -40.91 4.55
CA THR A 634 6.60 -40.16 3.39
C THR A 634 5.12 -39.78 3.53
N VAL A 635 4.71 -38.69 2.90
CA VAL A 635 3.31 -38.19 2.94
C VAL A 635 2.31 -39.24 2.43
N GLU A 636 2.69 -40.02 1.42
CA GLU A 636 1.83 -41.07 0.84
C GLU A 636 1.61 -42.24 1.82
N ALA A 637 2.65 -42.64 2.56
CA ALA A 637 2.57 -43.68 3.59
C ALA A 637 1.65 -43.27 4.76
N TYR A 638 1.79 -42.05 5.27
CA TYR A 638 0.89 -41.53 6.32
C TYR A 638 -0.54 -41.28 5.81
N THR A 639 -0.71 -40.88 4.55
CA THR A 639 -2.06 -40.70 3.95
C THR A 639 -2.79 -42.04 3.81
N ASN A 640 -2.09 -43.10 3.39
CA ASN A 640 -2.64 -44.44 3.29
C ASN A 640 -2.98 -45.01 4.68
N TYR A 641 -2.12 -44.79 5.69
CA TYR A 641 -2.41 -45.15 7.08
C TYR A 641 -3.67 -44.43 7.59
N LEU A 642 -3.76 -43.11 7.40
CA LEU A 642 -4.92 -42.31 7.83
C LEU A 642 -6.22 -42.73 7.14
N GLN A 643 -6.19 -43.05 5.84
CA GLN A 643 -7.37 -43.53 5.11
C GLN A 643 -7.81 -44.94 5.56
N ALA A 644 -6.88 -45.80 5.96
CA ALA A 644 -7.19 -47.12 6.49
C ALA A 644 -7.89 -47.03 7.87
N VAL A 645 -7.43 -46.10 8.72
CA VAL A 645 -7.94 -45.91 10.09
C VAL A 645 -9.29 -45.16 10.11
N ASP A 646 -9.50 -44.16 9.24
CA ASP A 646 -10.73 -43.32 9.22
C ASP A 646 -12.01 -44.12 8.88
N LYS A 647 -11.86 -45.36 8.41
CA LYS A 647 -12.96 -46.27 8.09
C LYS A 647 -13.58 -46.94 9.32
N TYR A 648 -12.91 -46.94 10.48
CA TYR A 648 -13.39 -47.59 11.71
C TYR A 648 -13.01 -46.79 12.97
N ASN A 649 -14.01 -46.41 13.78
CA ASN A 649 -13.85 -45.45 14.87
C ASN A 649 -13.47 -46.16 16.19
N PHE A 650 -12.17 -46.36 16.45
CA PHE A 650 -11.66 -47.05 17.65
C PHE A 650 -10.96 -46.09 18.64
N PRO A 651 -11.13 -46.25 19.97
CA PRO A 651 -10.60 -45.30 20.97
C PRO A 651 -9.09 -45.38 21.24
N GLU A 652 -8.45 -46.52 20.96
CA GLU A 652 -7.04 -46.77 21.32
C GLU A 652 -6.04 -46.24 20.26
N VAL A 653 -6.48 -45.98 19.02
CA VAL A 653 -5.69 -45.43 17.88
C VAL A 653 -5.56 -43.89 17.92
N ALA A 654 -6.25 -43.22 18.85
CA ALA A 654 -6.36 -41.76 18.87
C ALA A 654 -4.99 -41.05 19.00
N GLY A 655 -4.02 -41.66 19.70
CA GLY A 655 -2.66 -41.12 19.83
C GLY A 655 -1.83 -41.24 18.54
N HIS A 656 -2.00 -42.31 17.77
CA HIS A 656 -1.31 -42.52 16.49
C HIS A 656 -1.95 -41.69 15.37
N LEU A 657 -3.25 -41.44 15.42
CA LEU A 657 -3.97 -40.54 14.52
C LEU A 657 -3.52 -39.07 14.64
N GLU A 658 -3.35 -38.58 15.87
CA GLU A 658 -2.80 -37.24 16.09
C GLU A 658 -1.33 -37.16 15.66
N ALA A 659 -0.50 -38.15 16.03
CA ALA A 659 0.91 -38.18 15.63
C ALA A 659 1.12 -38.35 14.12
N ALA A 660 0.30 -39.16 13.44
CA ALA A 660 0.31 -39.34 11.99
C ALA A 660 -0.18 -38.09 11.25
N ARG A 661 -1.21 -37.39 11.76
CA ARG A 661 -1.65 -36.10 11.21
C ARG A 661 -0.61 -35.01 11.44
N GLU A 662 0.02 -34.97 12.62
CA GLU A 662 1.07 -34.00 12.95
C GLU A 662 2.33 -34.25 12.09
N LYS A 663 2.78 -35.51 11.93
CA LYS A 663 3.87 -35.87 11.00
C LYS A 663 3.49 -35.68 9.53
N GLN A 664 2.25 -35.96 9.12
CA GLN A 664 1.78 -35.66 7.76
C GLN A 664 1.74 -34.15 7.51
N GLU A 665 1.33 -33.33 8.48
CA GLU A 665 1.32 -31.87 8.41
C GLU A 665 2.75 -31.29 8.43
N GLU A 666 3.66 -31.91 9.18
CA GLU A 666 5.09 -31.60 9.23
C GLU A 666 5.84 -32.01 7.94
N LEU A 667 5.46 -33.13 7.30
CA LEU A 667 6.02 -33.62 6.02
C LEU A 667 5.35 -33.02 4.78
N SER A 668 4.09 -32.57 4.88
CA SER A 668 3.36 -31.89 3.79
C SER A 668 3.64 -30.40 3.73
N GLN A 669 4.24 -29.85 4.80
CA GLN A 669 4.99 -28.60 4.72
C GLN A 669 6.36 -28.91 4.13
N ASP A 670 6.37 -29.03 2.81
CA ASP A 670 7.57 -28.81 2.01
C ASP A 670 8.23 -27.51 2.54
N PRO A 671 9.39 -27.59 3.21
CA PRO A 671 9.96 -26.45 3.92
C PRO A 671 10.25 -25.29 2.96
N GLU A 672 10.61 -25.62 1.72
CA GLU A 672 10.83 -24.66 0.63
C GLU A 672 9.50 -24.05 0.18
N TRP A 673 8.41 -24.82 0.12
CA TRP A 673 7.07 -24.29 -0.15
C TRP A 673 6.56 -23.38 0.97
N THR A 674 6.69 -23.79 2.24
CA THR A 674 6.31 -22.98 3.39
C THR A 674 7.14 -21.72 3.45
N GLN A 675 8.44 -21.80 3.15
CA GLN A 675 9.31 -20.64 3.01
C GLN A 675 8.87 -19.74 1.86
N ALA A 676 8.49 -20.31 0.71
CA ALA A 676 7.99 -19.56 -0.45
C ALA A 676 6.65 -18.86 -0.16
N GLN A 677 5.73 -19.52 0.54
CA GLN A 677 4.46 -18.95 1.00
C GLN A 677 4.65 -17.88 2.08
N THR A 678 5.60 -18.08 3.00
CA THR A 678 5.92 -17.12 4.07
C THR A 678 6.58 -15.87 3.49
N THR A 679 7.52 -16.06 2.57
CA THR A 679 8.21 -14.97 1.87
C THR A 679 7.26 -14.25 0.91
N ASN A 680 6.36 -15.00 0.26
CA ASN A 680 5.31 -14.52 -0.64
C ASN A 680 5.83 -13.56 -1.73
N THR A 681 6.96 -13.93 -2.36
CA THR A 681 7.53 -13.18 -3.48
C THR A 681 7.65 -14.03 -4.73
N ALA A 682 7.62 -13.38 -5.90
CA ALA A 682 7.80 -14.09 -7.17
C ALA A 682 9.14 -14.85 -7.23
N ASN A 683 10.22 -14.33 -6.61
CA ASN A 683 11.51 -15.01 -6.59
C ASN A 683 11.46 -16.30 -5.76
N ALA A 684 10.80 -16.27 -4.59
CA ALA A 684 10.68 -17.45 -3.74
C ALA A 684 9.83 -18.55 -4.41
N TYR A 685 8.75 -18.18 -5.12
CA TYR A 685 7.98 -19.13 -5.92
C TYR A 685 8.76 -19.65 -7.16
N LEU A 686 9.66 -18.85 -7.73
CA LEU A 686 10.51 -19.25 -8.84
C LEU A 686 11.62 -20.23 -8.41
N GLU A 687 12.27 -19.96 -7.28
CA GLU A 687 13.25 -20.87 -6.66
C GLU A 687 12.57 -22.21 -6.33
N TYR A 688 11.38 -22.17 -5.73
CA TYR A 688 10.57 -23.34 -5.47
C TYR A 688 10.31 -24.20 -6.72
N LEU A 689 9.82 -23.56 -7.79
CA LEU A 689 9.55 -24.23 -9.08
C LEU A 689 10.83 -24.77 -9.74
N ARG A 690 11.99 -24.16 -9.48
CA ARG A 690 13.26 -24.61 -10.05
C ARG A 690 13.67 -25.95 -9.43
N THR A 691 13.71 -26.02 -8.10
CA THR A 691 14.07 -27.24 -7.37
C THR A 691 13.10 -28.39 -7.68
N HIS A 692 11.81 -28.08 -7.80
CA HIS A 692 10.76 -29.12 -7.84
C HIS A 692 10.31 -29.52 -9.26
N ILE A 693 10.79 -28.86 -10.32
CA ILE A 693 10.40 -29.15 -11.71
C ILE A 693 11.62 -29.52 -12.57
N GLU A 694 12.81 -29.71 -11.99
CA GLU A 694 14.07 -29.78 -12.73
C GLU A 694 14.09 -30.79 -13.90
N ASN A 695 13.25 -31.84 -13.91
CA ASN A 695 13.28 -32.93 -14.90
C ASN A 695 12.11 -33.03 -15.93
N THR A 696 11.26 -32.01 -16.08
CA THR A 696 10.00 -32.14 -16.85
C THR A 696 9.88 -31.19 -18.05
N GLU A 697 10.80 -31.27 -19.03
CA GLU A 697 10.63 -30.56 -20.32
C GLU A 697 9.41 -31.09 -21.10
N GLY A 698 8.49 -30.19 -21.47
CA GLY A 698 7.32 -30.53 -22.30
C GLY A 698 6.08 -31.01 -21.53
N SER A 699 6.10 -30.93 -20.21
CA SER A 699 4.99 -31.39 -19.34
C SER A 699 3.83 -30.40 -19.36
N THR A 700 2.62 -30.95 -19.28
CA THR A 700 1.38 -30.15 -19.27
C THR A 700 1.06 -29.67 -17.86
N LYS A 701 0.18 -28.66 -17.71
CA LYS A 701 -0.23 -28.12 -16.40
C LYS A 701 -0.75 -29.22 -15.46
N GLU A 702 -1.32 -30.28 -16.03
CA GLU A 702 -1.93 -31.41 -15.33
C GLU A 702 -0.90 -32.36 -14.70
N ASP A 703 0.36 -32.32 -15.15
CA ASP A 703 1.45 -33.19 -14.67
C ASP A 703 2.21 -32.61 -13.46
N LEU A 704 1.85 -31.40 -13.01
CA LEU A 704 2.51 -30.68 -11.92
C LEU A 704 1.87 -30.97 -10.57
N SER A 705 2.67 -31.00 -9.50
CA SER A 705 2.15 -31.08 -8.12
C SER A 705 1.21 -29.90 -7.81
N PRO A 706 0.22 -30.06 -6.92
CA PRO A 706 -0.70 -28.98 -6.53
C PRO A 706 0.03 -27.70 -6.09
N GLN A 707 1.13 -27.83 -5.35
CA GLN A 707 2.00 -26.73 -4.91
C GLN A 707 2.67 -26.03 -6.10
N SER A 708 3.21 -26.81 -7.05
CA SER A 708 3.81 -26.27 -8.28
C SER A 708 2.78 -25.58 -9.17
N GLN A 709 1.55 -26.09 -9.23
CA GLN A 709 0.45 -25.45 -9.95
C GLN A 709 0.07 -24.11 -9.29
N GLU A 710 -0.02 -24.07 -7.96
CA GLU A 710 -0.31 -22.84 -7.24
C GLU A 710 0.82 -21.81 -7.40
N ALA A 711 2.09 -22.22 -7.27
CA ALA A 711 3.26 -21.37 -7.51
C ALA A 711 3.22 -20.73 -8.92
N LEU A 712 2.88 -21.54 -9.94
CA LEU A 712 2.72 -21.06 -11.31
C LEU A 712 1.56 -20.05 -11.45
N GLU A 713 0.43 -20.28 -10.78
CA GLU A 713 -0.69 -19.34 -10.78
C GLU A 713 -0.38 -18.02 -10.06
N ARG A 714 0.39 -18.07 -8.96
CA ARG A 714 0.87 -16.88 -8.25
C ARG A 714 1.77 -16.03 -9.16
N ILE A 715 2.69 -16.65 -9.91
CA ILE A 715 3.54 -15.95 -10.89
C ILE A 715 2.71 -15.36 -12.04
N ARG A 716 1.70 -16.10 -12.53
CA ARG A 716 0.80 -15.61 -13.60
C ARG A 716 -0.04 -14.40 -13.19
N ALA A 717 -0.38 -14.26 -11.90
CA ALA A 717 -1.19 -13.15 -11.42
C ALA A 717 -0.47 -11.79 -11.51
N VAL A 718 0.86 -11.79 -11.61
CA VAL A 718 1.70 -10.57 -11.57
C VAL A 718 1.58 -9.72 -12.84
N SER A 719 1.40 -10.32 -14.02
CA SER A 719 1.20 -9.58 -15.28
C SER A 719 0.37 -10.35 -16.31
N ARG A 720 -0.50 -9.63 -17.02
CA ARG A 720 -1.40 -10.21 -18.04
C ARG A 720 -0.73 -10.38 -19.42
N VAL A 721 0.39 -9.72 -19.71
CA VAL A 721 1.10 -9.78 -21.02
C VAL A 721 2.61 -9.56 -20.84
N GLY A 722 3.44 -10.32 -21.57
CA GLY A 722 4.88 -10.03 -21.73
C GLY A 722 5.83 -10.79 -20.80
N TRP A 723 7.01 -10.21 -20.54
CA TRP A 723 7.99 -10.79 -19.62
C TRP A 723 7.51 -10.63 -18.18
N LEU A 724 7.61 -11.71 -17.42
CA LEU A 724 7.13 -11.84 -16.07
C LEU A 724 8.21 -11.51 -15.04
N PHE A 725 9.47 -11.86 -15.31
CA PHE A 725 10.57 -11.71 -14.36
C PHE A 725 11.94 -11.59 -15.05
N ALA A 726 12.86 -10.86 -14.41
CA ALA A 726 14.28 -10.78 -14.77
C ALA A 726 15.11 -10.59 -13.50
N GLY A 727 15.75 -11.65 -13.02
CA GLY A 727 16.56 -11.68 -11.79
C GLY A 727 18.02 -11.97 -12.09
N ARG A 728 18.95 -11.53 -11.23
CA ARG A 728 20.36 -11.92 -11.32
C ARG A 728 20.52 -13.30 -10.69
N ALA A 729 21.09 -14.27 -11.42
CA ALA A 729 21.43 -15.55 -10.84
C ALA A 729 22.60 -15.36 -9.85
N LEU A 730 22.36 -15.63 -8.57
CA LEU A 730 23.40 -15.76 -7.55
C LEU A 730 23.82 -17.22 -7.52
N THR A 731 24.71 -17.63 -8.43
CA THR A 731 25.36 -18.93 -8.31
C THR A 731 26.76 -18.71 -7.74
N ASP A 732 27.02 -19.29 -6.57
CA ASP A 732 28.34 -19.34 -5.91
C ASP A 732 29.33 -20.28 -6.63
N GLU A 733 28.91 -20.89 -7.75
CA GLU A 733 29.73 -21.75 -8.60
C GLU A 733 29.79 -21.15 -10.02
N VAL A 734 30.72 -20.23 -10.25
CA VAL A 734 31.28 -20.02 -11.58
C VAL A 734 32.74 -20.39 -11.46
N ASP A 735 33.12 -21.52 -12.04
CA ASP A 735 34.50 -21.97 -12.16
C ASP A 735 35.32 -20.83 -12.78
N ASP A 736 36.40 -20.43 -12.09
CA ASP A 736 37.25 -19.27 -12.38
C ASP A 736 37.97 -19.38 -13.75
N ASP A 737 37.87 -20.56 -14.40
CA ASP A 737 38.44 -20.87 -15.72
C ASP A 737 37.44 -20.77 -16.89
N SER A 738 36.18 -20.36 -16.66
CA SER A 738 35.25 -20.08 -17.76
C SER A 738 35.45 -18.64 -18.30
N LEU A 739 35.38 -18.47 -19.62
CA LEU A 739 35.50 -17.19 -20.34
C LEU A 739 34.48 -16.09 -19.93
N LEU A 740 33.61 -16.37 -18.95
CA LEU A 740 32.44 -15.59 -18.56
C LEU A 740 32.54 -15.01 -17.13
N GLY A 741 33.71 -15.05 -16.48
CA GLY A 741 33.89 -14.68 -15.06
C GLY A 741 33.53 -13.24 -14.66
N GLN A 742 33.23 -12.34 -15.61
CA GLN A 742 32.69 -10.99 -15.35
C GLN A 742 31.25 -10.78 -15.82
N ASP A 743 30.69 -11.73 -16.56
CA ASP A 743 29.41 -11.58 -17.23
C ASP A 743 28.27 -11.81 -16.24
N ARG A 744 27.25 -10.96 -16.34
CA ARG A 744 26.13 -11.00 -15.38
C ARG A 744 25.12 -12.00 -15.89
N VAL A 745 24.98 -13.12 -15.19
CA VAL A 745 23.95 -14.11 -15.51
C VAL A 745 22.59 -13.66 -14.97
N PHE A 746 21.57 -13.73 -15.81
CA PHE A 746 20.19 -13.36 -15.48
C PHE A 746 19.22 -14.51 -15.77
N ASP A 747 18.26 -14.70 -14.89
CA ASP A 747 17.10 -15.56 -15.08
C ASP A 747 15.93 -14.71 -15.58
N LEU A 748 15.44 -15.02 -16.78
CA LEU A 748 14.34 -14.34 -17.42
C LEU A 748 13.14 -15.29 -17.56
N VAL A 749 11.95 -14.80 -17.21
CA VAL A 749 10.70 -15.57 -17.35
C VAL A 749 9.75 -14.80 -18.26
N PHE A 750 9.19 -15.47 -19.25
CA PHE A 750 8.34 -14.91 -20.28
C PHE A 750 7.06 -15.70 -20.47
N ARG A 751 5.93 -15.02 -20.65
CA ARG A 751 4.66 -15.68 -20.96
C ARG A 751 4.45 -15.79 -22.47
N LEU A 752 4.34 -17.02 -22.97
CA LEU A 752 3.96 -17.38 -24.34
C LEU A 752 2.45 -17.13 -24.53
N GLY A 753 2.06 -15.88 -24.83
CA GLY A 753 0.66 -15.46 -24.79
C GLY A 753 0.08 -14.79 -26.03
N GLU A 754 0.85 -14.62 -27.12
CA GLU A 754 0.27 -14.13 -28.37
C GLU A 754 0.02 -15.29 -29.34
N PRO A 755 -1.15 -15.34 -30.01
CA PRO A 755 -1.44 -16.34 -31.05
C PRO A 755 -0.52 -16.24 -32.29
N ASN A 756 0.43 -15.30 -32.30
CA ASN A 756 1.38 -15.02 -33.39
C ASN A 756 2.86 -15.24 -33.03
N VAL A 757 3.20 -15.87 -31.88
CA VAL A 757 4.58 -16.31 -31.65
C VAL A 757 4.80 -17.63 -32.39
N GLU A 758 5.24 -17.55 -33.64
CA GLU A 758 5.73 -18.73 -34.36
C GLU A 758 6.80 -19.45 -33.51
N SER A 759 6.78 -20.79 -33.48
CA SER A 759 7.77 -21.61 -32.77
C SER A 759 9.22 -21.31 -33.19
N SER A 760 9.40 -20.72 -34.38
CA SER A 760 10.64 -20.20 -34.95
C SER A 760 11.24 -18.99 -34.21
N ARG A 761 10.47 -18.29 -33.36
CA ARG A 761 10.89 -17.08 -32.63
C ARG A 761 11.23 -17.31 -31.16
N ILE A 762 11.10 -18.53 -30.67
CA ILE A 762 11.47 -18.87 -29.29
C ILE A 762 12.99 -19.09 -29.24
N PRO A 763 13.75 -18.30 -28.44
CA PRO A 763 15.19 -18.44 -28.35
C PRO A 763 15.62 -19.86 -28.00
N LYS A 764 16.67 -20.35 -28.64
CA LYS A 764 17.34 -21.61 -28.34
C LYS A 764 18.57 -21.35 -27.47
N VAL A 765 19.05 -22.41 -26.83
CA VAL A 765 20.37 -22.39 -26.16
C VAL A 765 21.42 -22.03 -27.21
N GLU A 766 22.38 -21.18 -26.81
CA GLU A 766 23.41 -20.55 -27.65
C GLU A 766 22.95 -19.43 -28.60
N ASP A 767 21.65 -19.09 -28.63
CA ASP A 767 21.20 -17.92 -29.39
C ASP A 767 21.74 -16.62 -28.77
N VAL A 768 22.19 -15.69 -29.63
CA VAL A 768 22.56 -14.34 -29.22
C VAL A 768 21.41 -13.38 -29.52
N LEU A 769 20.83 -12.81 -28.47
CA LEU A 769 19.68 -11.92 -28.52
C LEU A 769 20.12 -10.47 -28.38
N LEU A 770 19.47 -9.57 -29.12
CA LEU A 770 19.63 -8.13 -28.91
C LEU A 770 18.53 -7.61 -27.98
N SER A 771 18.91 -7.02 -26.85
CA SER A 771 17.97 -6.34 -25.97
C SER A 771 17.34 -5.14 -26.70
N LYS A 772 16.01 -5.10 -26.81
CA LYS A 772 15.26 -4.01 -27.50
C LYS A 772 14.68 -2.95 -26.55
N SER A 773 14.88 -3.10 -25.24
CA SER A 773 14.29 -2.20 -24.22
C SER A 773 15.12 -2.25 -22.94
N ASN A 774 15.37 -1.09 -22.30
CA ASN A 774 15.95 -1.05 -20.96
C ASN A 774 15.00 -1.76 -19.98
N ARG A 775 15.47 -2.82 -19.32
CA ARG A 775 14.68 -3.56 -18.34
C ARG A 775 15.38 -3.55 -16.99
N ALA A 776 14.64 -3.17 -15.96
CA ALA A 776 15.12 -3.20 -14.58
C ALA A 776 15.19 -4.64 -14.08
N ALA A 777 16.31 -5.01 -13.45
CA ALA A 777 16.34 -6.18 -12.58
C ALA A 777 15.59 -5.80 -11.29
N TYR A 778 14.40 -6.36 -11.08
CA TYR A 778 13.59 -6.08 -9.90
C TYR A 778 13.96 -7.08 -8.79
N ASN A 779 14.52 -6.59 -7.69
CA ASN A 779 14.66 -7.38 -6.48
C ASN A 779 13.36 -7.24 -5.65
N GLU A 780 12.68 -8.38 -5.47
CA GLU A 780 11.47 -8.64 -4.69
C GLU A 780 10.15 -8.05 -5.23
N PHE A 781 9.36 -8.90 -5.88
CA PHE A 781 7.93 -8.68 -6.09
C PHE A 781 7.17 -9.05 -4.82
N THR A 782 6.53 -8.09 -4.15
CA THR A 782 5.60 -8.37 -3.04
C THR A 782 4.17 -8.09 -3.50
N GLY A 783 3.41 -9.14 -3.87
CA GLY A 783 2.03 -9.00 -4.33
C GLY A 783 1.86 -8.26 -5.66
N ASN A 784 0.80 -7.43 -5.79
CA ASN A 784 0.43 -6.70 -7.02
C ASN A 784 1.25 -5.42 -7.28
N SER A 785 2.31 -5.14 -6.52
CA SER A 785 3.12 -3.93 -6.68
C SER A 785 4.61 -4.23 -6.77
N VAL A 786 5.29 -3.45 -7.61
CA VAL A 786 6.71 -3.58 -7.90
C VAL A 786 7.47 -2.58 -7.04
N LYS A 787 8.28 -3.03 -6.08
CA LYS A 787 9.21 -2.17 -5.32
C LYS A 787 10.56 -2.15 -6.02
N GLY A 788 11.00 -0.98 -6.48
CA GLY A 788 12.33 -0.82 -7.08
C GLY A 788 13.43 -0.74 -6.03
N LYS A 789 14.25 -1.79 -5.88
CA LYS A 789 15.62 -1.66 -5.33
C LYS A 789 16.56 -1.23 -6.47
N LYS A 790 17.51 -0.33 -6.18
CA LYS A 790 18.56 0.10 -7.13
C LYS A 790 19.44 -1.11 -7.49
N GLY A 791 19.19 -1.71 -8.66
CA GLY A 791 19.94 -2.85 -9.21
C GLY A 791 20.51 -2.59 -10.60
N ALA A 792 21.29 -3.54 -11.12
CA ALA A 792 21.81 -3.53 -12.48
C ALA A 792 20.67 -3.65 -13.52
N PHE A 793 20.80 -3.00 -14.68
CA PHE A 793 19.82 -3.04 -15.77
C PHE A 793 20.39 -3.81 -16.96
N ILE A 794 19.53 -4.57 -17.65
CA ILE A 794 19.84 -5.03 -19.02
C ILE A 794 19.61 -3.82 -19.93
N GLN A 795 20.69 -3.25 -20.47
CA GLN A 795 20.62 -2.06 -21.32
C GLN A 795 20.09 -2.43 -22.70
N ASN A 796 19.33 -1.51 -23.30
CA ASN A 796 18.88 -1.57 -24.67
C ASN A 796 20.09 -1.55 -25.62
N GLY A 797 20.10 -2.43 -26.62
CA GLY A 797 21.16 -2.52 -27.62
C GLY A 797 22.31 -3.48 -27.28
N ASN A 798 22.32 -4.11 -26.10
CA ASN A 798 23.34 -5.09 -25.74
C ASN A 798 22.98 -6.50 -26.18
N LEU A 799 24.02 -7.28 -26.49
CA LEU A 799 23.94 -8.68 -26.87
C LEU A 799 23.83 -9.55 -25.62
N VAL A 800 23.00 -10.57 -25.68
CA VAL A 800 22.69 -11.45 -24.55
C VAL A 800 22.74 -12.89 -25.06
N LEU A 801 23.57 -13.74 -24.47
CA LEU A 801 23.71 -15.14 -24.85
C LEU A 801 22.74 -16.00 -24.03
N VAL A 802 21.95 -16.83 -24.69
CA VAL A 802 21.07 -17.79 -24.00
C VAL A 802 21.88 -19.00 -23.55
N LEU A 803 21.99 -19.21 -22.24
CA LEU A 803 22.69 -20.33 -21.61
C LEU A 803 21.79 -21.54 -21.43
N GLU A 804 20.56 -21.32 -20.97
CA GLU A 804 19.58 -22.39 -20.72
C GLU A 804 18.19 -21.93 -21.13
N ARG A 805 17.34 -22.88 -21.53
CA ARG A 805 15.95 -22.64 -21.95
C ARG A 805 15.07 -23.74 -21.39
N LYS A 806 13.93 -23.38 -20.81
CA LYS A 806 12.91 -24.34 -20.35
C LYS A 806 11.49 -23.82 -20.63
N ILE A 807 10.58 -24.71 -21.04
CA ILE A 807 9.16 -24.37 -21.28
C ILE A 807 8.28 -25.21 -20.37
N LEU A 808 7.39 -24.54 -19.63
CA LEU A 808 6.37 -25.15 -18.78
C LEU A 808 5.01 -24.52 -19.11
N GLY A 809 4.15 -25.28 -19.78
CA GLY A 809 2.88 -24.77 -20.29
C GLY A 809 3.06 -23.57 -21.23
N ASP A 810 2.48 -22.42 -20.87
CA ASP A 810 2.60 -21.14 -21.61
C ASP A 810 3.70 -20.23 -21.05
N VAL A 811 4.66 -20.76 -20.28
CA VAL A 811 5.74 -19.98 -19.67
C VAL A 811 7.10 -20.48 -20.15
N LEU A 812 7.93 -19.55 -20.61
CA LEU A 812 9.30 -19.75 -21.05
C LEU A 812 10.27 -19.20 -20.01
N PHE A 813 11.19 -20.02 -19.55
CA PHE A 813 12.30 -19.66 -18.66
C PHE A 813 13.58 -19.65 -19.49
N LEU A 814 14.36 -18.60 -19.37
CA LEU A 814 15.65 -18.44 -20.04
C LEU A 814 16.69 -18.02 -19.02
N LYS A 815 17.83 -18.71 -18.99
CA LYS A 815 19.03 -18.24 -18.30
C LYS A 815 19.94 -17.62 -19.34
N VAL A 816 20.38 -16.40 -19.10
CA VAL A 816 21.13 -15.64 -20.09
C VAL A 816 22.38 -15.00 -19.49
N ALA A 817 23.49 -15.02 -20.23
CA ALA A 817 24.67 -14.23 -19.93
C ALA A 817 24.57 -12.89 -20.63
N TYR A 818 24.77 -11.81 -19.87
CA TYR A 818 24.77 -10.44 -20.33
C TYR A 818 26.17 -9.85 -20.38
#